data_AF-A0A2D6PW04-F1
#
_entry.id   AF-A0A2D6PW04-F1
#
_cell.length_a   1.000
_cell.length_b   1.000
_cell.length_c   1.000
_cell.angle_alpha   90.00
_cell.angle_beta   90.00
_cell.angle_gamma   90.00
#
_symmetry.space_group_name_H-M   'P 1'
#
loop_
_entity.id
_entity.type
_entity.pdbx_description
1 polymer ?
#
loop_
_entity_poly.entity_id
_entity_poly.type
_entity_poly.pdbx_seq_one_letter_code
_entity_poly.pdbx_strand_id
1 'polypeptide(L)'
;MVRRATYTDPFTPVPQGKERAMRISFAGLLVVLITGSSPAQTLAPVSIVVDEDGLYEVPYALLSPLIDARRLQTDSLGLFRLGTEVPIQIRGGRDGRFDPGDSIIFWGERNRGPHSHDSAYILKRSRNPRRIRKLEVQAGTKSVDEAWRHVVIEEDEILAPIACVRQEVIRGPAHDHWYWKRMPAPITLTQPSLGETTATFLCEIHPEPRRKVSARLFIDVLGPAVPGIDQKIVVNVNGRDLEPVTWNTPLEKRIELRVPVGIIERKNSVQIRNLSRVPAYAEADNEVGQRLRNAIYINRITFEVPTLLLGPARDDGHLIYYIPRESLKTTDPLRFRSMTREGSLTYDVGHHALGRGGLVKIGPRKEVVVACIGMGGLKEPKRVDLLRRTDAHLPGPGADWVVVTTSRFRPQVKALAEHRRKGGFTPLIIEARELYDTFTHGDFDPKAIGMFVRKAHQDWKKKPRYLLLVGDADHGADWISTKETIPTHLVMTDYNGATATDAPFGDVNGDGTCEVMVGRFPVRSRDDLLTVISRTIDLERRPPPGAWRRRVRFVAGEARFNPMIDGIIERTFRRVVSKEIPAAFRMSMTYGNPDSPFYWPAGRFSDRVISELNQGALVMTYVGHGSTRAFDRIRDPSGGVHPILDVSSVPKIDARGRNAILAIIACWTGNFDQPGRDSISELLLRKRGGPAAIVASSRISHPYPDALFGLGLARAFFKSRKPLGDVFEEARGIMMQEASGSLAKIAKPFLSKAIDPDTLVKDHLWLYNLLGDPALKIPFPEHELTLTTKGPIHAGQPLEVHVACGAAAGRLLLSLDRPLSRQGKGLTKPDPASNHAEAMVIANHRKANDPTVASSELDVKGGNVKLILDLPGDLKPGSYHLNAYLVGGGKGDALGTVAVKISK
;
A
#
# COMPACT_ATOMS: atom_id res chain seq x y z
N MET A 1 17.87 41.43 5.39
CA MET A 1 18.05 40.64 4.16
C MET A 1 18.84 39.38 4.49
N VAL A 2 18.16 38.25 4.71
CA VAL A 2 18.77 36.95 5.01
C VAL A 2 18.20 35.98 3.97
N ARG A 3 19.07 35.42 3.13
CA ARG A 3 18.72 34.44 2.09
C ARG A 3 18.19 33.17 2.77
N ARG A 4 16.90 32.88 2.55
CA ARG A 4 16.27 31.58 2.80
C ARG A 4 16.86 30.58 1.80
N ALA A 5 17.36 29.45 2.29
CA ALA A 5 17.60 28.27 1.46
C ALA A 5 16.24 27.62 1.19
N THR A 6 15.67 27.92 0.03
CA THR A 6 14.53 27.19 -0.52
C THR A 6 15.01 25.91 -1.16
N TYR A 7 14.42 24.78 -0.78
CA TYR A 7 14.51 23.51 -1.50
C TYR A 7 13.84 23.73 -2.86
N THR A 8 14.61 23.85 -3.93
CA THR A 8 14.09 23.93 -5.29
C THR A 8 13.73 22.53 -5.78
N ASP A 9 12.48 22.41 -6.19
CA ASP A 9 11.94 21.38 -7.06
C ASP A 9 12.91 21.07 -8.24
N PRO A 10 13.31 19.80 -8.49
CA PRO A 10 14.19 19.47 -9.60
C PRO A 10 13.51 19.47 -10.99
N PHE A 11 12.22 19.81 -11.10
CA PHE A 11 11.51 19.84 -12.38
C PHE A 11 11.57 21.23 -13.05
N THR A 12 12.69 21.55 -13.71
CA THR A 12 12.71 22.57 -14.79
C THR A 12 13.85 22.29 -15.78
N PRO A 13 13.58 22.18 -17.10
CA PRO A 13 14.63 21.93 -18.08
C PRO A 13 15.43 23.19 -18.40
N VAL A 14 16.75 23.14 -18.29
CA VAL A 14 17.68 24.21 -18.71
C VAL A 14 18.11 23.95 -20.17
N PRO A 15 18.16 24.96 -21.07
CA PRO A 15 18.49 24.75 -22.48
C PRO A 15 19.97 24.43 -22.71
N GLN A 16 20.23 23.54 -23.66
CA GLN A 16 21.56 23.10 -24.09
C GLN A 16 22.42 24.25 -24.67
N GLY A 17 23.61 24.44 -24.10
CA GLY A 17 24.66 25.32 -24.61
C GLY A 17 25.87 24.51 -25.11
N LYS A 18 26.29 24.83 -26.34
CA LYS A 18 27.29 24.16 -27.19
C LYS A 18 28.62 23.79 -26.52
N GLU A 19 29.05 22.54 -26.73
CA GLU A 19 30.42 22.07 -26.50
C GLU A 19 31.41 22.72 -27.47
N ARG A 20 32.57 23.17 -26.96
CA ARG A 20 33.78 23.41 -27.75
C ARG A 20 34.80 22.32 -27.42
N ALA A 21 35.13 21.52 -28.44
CA ALA A 21 36.18 20.52 -28.41
C ALA A 21 37.56 21.19 -28.31
N MET A 22 38.37 20.75 -27.34
CA MET A 22 39.79 21.05 -27.29
C MET A 22 40.56 19.76 -27.50
N ARG A 23 41.12 19.61 -28.72
CA ARG A 23 42.12 18.61 -29.08
C ARG A 23 43.43 18.98 -28.40
N ILE A 24 44.04 18.06 -27.66
CA ILE A 24 45.46 18.11 -27.31
C ILE A 24 46.10 16.80 -27.76
N SER A 25 47.14 16.96 -28.57
CA SER A 25 47.88 15.91 -29.27
C SER A 25 48.76 15.09 -28.34
N PHE A 26 48.83 13.78 -28.60
CA PHE A 26 49.75 12.83 -27.99
C PHE A 26 51.14 12.94 -28.63
N ALA A 27 52.18 13.02 -27.80
CA ALA A 27 53.52 12.53 -28.13
C ALA A 27 54.29 12.22 -26.84
N GLY A 28 54.89 11.03 -26.76
CA GLY A 28 56.10 10.83 -25.95
C GLY A 28 56.03 9.79 -24.82
N LEU A 29 56.49 8.59 -25.18
CA LEU A 29 57.36 7.69 -24.39
C LEU A 29 56.75 6.87 -23.23
N LEU A 30 56.56 5.60 -23.57
CA LEU A 30 56.35 4.45 -22.70
C LEU A 30 57.64 4.16 -21.90
N VAL A 31 57.60 4.33 -20.58
CA VAL A 31 58.52 3.65 -19.64
C VAL A 31 57.66 2.75 -18.77
N VAL A 32 57.78 1.44 -19.02
CA VAL A 32 57.18 0.39 -18.21
C VAL A 32 57.98 0.30 -16.91
N LEU A 33 57.46 0.92 -15.85
CA LEU A 33 57.80 0.56 -14.48
C LEU A 33 56.67 -0.29 -13.93
N ILE A 34 56.87 -1.60 -13.97
CA ILE A 34 56.06 -2.57 -13.22
C ILE A 34 56.41 -2.36 -11.74
N THR A 35 55.81 -1.37 -11.11
CA THR A 35 55.60 -1.41 -9.66
C THR A 35 54.28 -2.10 -9.46
N GLY A 36 54.32 -3.35 -8.98
CA GLY A 36 53.16 -4.04 -8.45
C GLY A 36 52.63 -3.28 -7.24
N SER A 37 51.88 -2.22 -7.47
CA SER A 37 50.91 -1.73 -6.50
C SER A 37 49.74 -2.70 -6.58
N SER A 38 49.69 -3.66 -5.66
CA SER A 38 48.43 -4.29 -5.30
C SER A 38 47.37 -3.18 -5.23
N PRO A 39 46.24 -3.28 -5.94
CA PRO A 39 45.21 -2.26 -5.83
C PRO A 39 44.89 -2.15 -4.34
N ALA A 40 45.14 -0.98 -3.75
CA ALA A 40 44.83 -0.73 -2.36
C ALA A 40 43.37 -1.13 -2.18
N GLN A 41 43.13 -2.26 -1.50
CA GLN A 41 41.80 -2.80 -1.31
C GLN A 41 40.97 -1.68 -0.68
N THR A 42 40.12 -1.06 -1.49
CA THR A 42 39.20 -0.03 -1.05
C THR A 42 38.34 -0.67 0.02
N LEU A 43 38.35 -0.09 1.22
CA LEU A 43 37.52 -0.52 2.33
C LEU A 43 36.11 -0.80 1.81
N ALA A 44 35.66 -2.06 1.93
CA ALA A 44 34.27 -2.39 1.63
C ALA A 44 33.39 -1.53 2.57
N PRO A 45 32.52 -0.66 2.05
CA PRO A 45 31.73 0.22 2.90
C PRO A 45 30.84 -0.62 3.80
N VAL A 46 30.81 -0.25 5.08
CA VAL A 46 30.03 -0.93 6.12
C VAL A 46 28.78 -0.09 6.41
N SER A 47 27.63 -0.73 6.52
CA SER A 47 26.38 -0.12 6.96
C SER A 47 26.19 -0.36 8.46
N ILE A 48 25.94 0.72 9.20
CA ILE A 48 25.63 0.73 10.63
C ILE A 48 24.19 1.20 10.74
N VAL A 49 23.31 0.34 11.24
CA VAL A 49 21.86 0.61 11.35
C VAL A 49 21.51 1.01 12.77
N VAL A 50 20.74 2.08 12.90
CA VAL A 50 20.18 2.59 14.17
C VAL A 50 18.67 2.73 14.04
N ASP A 51 17.95 2.59 15.15
CA ASP A 51 16.47 2.64 15.20
C ASP A 51 15.90 3.65 16.19
N GLU A 52 16.77 4.24 17.01
CA GLU A 52 16.40 5.32 17.94
C GLU A 52 17.31 6.54 17.78
N ASP A 53 16.80 7.72 18.12
CA ASP A 53 17.64 8.92 18.26
C ASP A 53 18.55 8.75 19.49
N GLY A 54 19.85 8.98 19.35
CA GLY A 54 20.77 8.82 20.48
C GLY A 54 22.25 8.88 20.14
N LEU A 55 23.09 8.76 21.16
CA LEU A 55 24.55 8.63 20.96
C LEU A 55 24.91 7.14 20.92
N TYR A 56 25.46 6.68 19.81
CA TYR A 56 25.81 5.28 19.56
C TYR A 56 27.30 5.01 19.70
N GLU A 57 27.66 3.83 20.17
CA GLU A 57 29.04 3.31 20.19
C GLU A 57 29.16 2.07 19.29
N VAL A 58 30.11 2.09 18.36
CA VAL A 58 30.46 0.96 17.49
C VAL A 58 31.85 0.48 17.87
N PRO A 59 31.99 -0.55 18.70
CA PRO A 59 33.29 -1.08 19.10
C PRO A 59 33.96 -1.86 17.97
N TYR A 60 35.28 -1.99 18.03
CA TYR A 60 36.10 -2.80 17.13
C TYR A 60 35.55 -4.22 16.90
N ALA A 61 35.00 -4.84 17.95
CA ALA A 61 34.43 -6.18 17.89
C ALA A 61 33.25 -6.31 16.91
N LEU A 62 32.51 -5.23 16.61
CA LEU A 62 31.43 -5.25 15.61
C LEU A 62 31.93 -5.10 14.17
N LEU A 63 33.09 -4.46 13.96
CA LEU A 63 33.64 -4.22 12.62
C LEU A 63 34.60 -5.32 12.16
N SER A 64 35.42 -5.84 13.09
CA SER A 64 36.47 -6.82 12.77
C SER A 64 36.01 -8.14 12.12
N PRO A 65 34.78 -8.65 12.34
CA PRO A 65 34.29 -9.83 11.60
C PRO A 65 33.94 -9.53 10.13
N LEU A 66 33.70 -8.27 9.79
CA LEU A 66 33.21 -7.85 8.47
C LEU A 66 34.33 -7.32 7.56
N ILE A 67 35.32 -6.68 8.16
CA ILE A 67 36.43 -5.99 7.48
C ILE A 67 37.73 -6.16 8.27
N ASP A 68 38.87 -5.99 7.60
CA ASP A 68 40.17 -5.89 8.28
C ASP A 68 40.28 -4.54 9.01
N ALA A 69 39.67 -4.48 10.19
CA ALA A 69 39.52 -3.26 10.98
C ALA A 69 40.88 -2.64 11.39
N ARG A 70 41.95 -3.44 11.52
CA ARG A 70 43.30 -2.92 11.87
C ARG A 70 43.93 -2.11 10.75
N ARG A 71 43.46 -2.27 9.51
CA ARG A 71 43.89 -1.45 8.37
C ARG A 71 43.16 -0.12 8.29
N LEU A 72 42.17 0.13 9.15
CA LEU A 72 41.48 1.41 9.19
C LEU A 72 42.35 2.47 9.83
N GLN A 73 42.59 3.55 9.09
CA GLN A 73 43.23 4.74 9.63
C GLN A 73 42.18 5.65 10.25
N THR A 74 42.27 5.88 11.55
CA THR A 74 41.27 6.62 12.33
C THR A 74 41.07 8.04 11.84
N ASP A 75 42.12 8.68 11.33
CA ASP A 75 42.08 10.04 10.76
C ASP A 75 41.36 10.13 9.40
N SER A 76 41.10 8.99 8.74
CA SER A 76 40.42 8.92 7.45
C SER A 76 39.01 8.33 7.53
N LEU A 77 38.56 7.93 8.72
CA LEU A 77 37.21 7.40 8.92
C LEU A 77 36.17 8.51 8.89
N GLY A 78 35.19 8.37 8.01
CA GLY A 78 33.99 9.20 7.94
C GLY A 78 32.73 8.34 7.96
N LEU A 79 31.66 8.89 8.51
CA LEU A 79 30.36 8.23 8.63
C LEU A 79 29.31 9.10 7.92
N PHE A 80 28.44 8.49 7.11
CA PHE A 80 27.53 9.21 6.25
C PHE A 80 26.10 8.72 6.42
N ARG A 81 25.15 9.64 6.60
CA ARG A 81 23.71 9.35 6.55
C ARG A 81 23.12 10.04 5.32
N LEU A 82 22.40 9.29 4.48
CA LEU A 82 21.79 9.81 3.25
C LEU A 82 22.78 10.65 2.39
N GLY A 83 24.02 10.16 2.26
CA GLY A 83 25.09 10.84 1.52
C GLY A 83 25.76 12.02 2.24
N THR A 84 25.23 12.48 3.38
CA THR A 84 25.76 13.59 4.17
C THR A 84 26.66 13.09 5.30
N GLU A 85 27.87 13.64 5.42
CA GLU A 85 28.80 13.24 6.47
C GLU A 85 28.35 13.76 7.86
N VAL A 86 28.29 12.83 8.82
CA VAL A 86 27.99 13.11 10.22
C VAL A 86 29.27 13.13 11.05
N PRO A 87 29.36 13.99 12.08
CA PRO A 87 30.52 14.04 12.95
C PRO A 87 30.62 12.77 13.80
N ILE A 88 31.84 12.22 13.92
CA ILE A 88 32.15 11.08 14.78
C ILE A 88 33.25 11.40 15.79
N GLN A 89 33.33 10.65 16.87
CA GLN A 89 34.46 10.61 17.80
C GLN A 89 35.08 9.21 17.76
N ILE A 90 36.41 9.14 17.73
CA ILE A 90 37.14 7.88 17.90
C ILE A 90 37.64 7.80 19.33
N ARG A 91 37.34 6.70 20.03
CA ARG A 91 37.88 6.36 21.35
C ARG A 91 38.95 5.29 21.16
N GLY A 92 40.05 5.38 21.92
CA GLY A 92 41.16 4.40 21.92
C GLY A 92 42.22 4.59 20.82
N GLY A 93 41.85 4.96 19.59
CA GLY A 93 42.74 5.01 18.41
C GLY A 93 43.69 6.21 18.29
N ARG A 94 44.47 6.48 19.34
CA ARG A 94 45.46 7.58 19.40
C ARG A 94 46.72 7.33 18.57
N ASP A 95 46.96 6.09 18.18
CA ASP A 95 48.09 5.64 17.36
C ASP A 95 47.79 5.70 15.85
N GLY A 96 46.64 6.26 15.46
CA GLY A 96 46.23 6.40 14.07
C GLY A 96 45.62 5.13 13.48
N ARG A 97 45.50 4.05 14.25
CA ARG A 97 44.89 2.77 13.85
C ARG A 97 43.63 2.52 14.66
N PHE A 98 42.74 1.69 14.10
CA PHE A 98 41.53 1.25 14.78
C PHE A 98 41.74 -0.18 15.29
N ASP A 99 42.15 -0.30 16.53
CA ASP A 99 42.64 -1.54 17.16
C ASP A 99 41.65 -2.11 18.20
N PRO A 100 41.87 -3.35 18.69
CA PRO A 100 41.04 -3.93 19.75
C PRO A 100 40.99 -3.01 20.98
N GLY A 101 39.77 -2.58 21.36
CA GLY A 101 39.54 -1.59 22.42
C GLY A 101 39.07 -0.23 21.90
N ASP A 102 39.18 0.01 20.60
CA ASP A 102 38.72 1.24 19.97
C ASP A 102 37.22 1.20 19.65
N SER A 103 36.62 2.39 19.59
CA SER A 103 35.22 2.54 19.21
C SER A 103 34.94 3.83 18.46
N ILE A 104 33.91 3.79 17.62
CA ILE A 104 33.36 4.96 16.92
C ILE A 104 32.11 5.41 17.67
N ILE A 105 32.08 6.67 18.08
CA ILE A 105 30.94 7.29 18.75
C ILE A 105 30.30 8.32 17.82
N PHE A 106 28.98 8.28 17.64
CA PHE A 106 28.27 9.21 16.77
C PHE A 106 26.83 9.45 17.23
N TRP A 107 26.23 10.55 16.77
CA TRP A 107 24.80 10.81 16.96
C TRP A 107 23.99 10.10 15.86
N GLY A 108 23.22 9.10 16.28
CA GLY A 108 22.24 8.39 15.47
C GLY A 108 20.89 9.09 15.52
N GLU A 109 20.22 9.16 14.37
CA GLU A 109 18.84 9.60 14.22
C GLU A 109 18.08 8.45 13.57
N ARG A 110 16.93 8.10 14.13
CA ARG A 110 16.03 7.13 13.54
C ARG A 110 15.38 7.66 12.27
N ASN A 111 14.91 6.74 11.45
CA ASN A 111 14.10 7.09 10.29
C ASN A 111 12.68 7.45 10.76
N ARG A 112 12.18 8.58 10.25
CA ARG A 112 10.83 9.09 10.55
C ARG A 112 9.87 8.88 9.37
N GLY A 113 10.33 8.17 8.35
CA GLY A 113 9.51 7.73 7.23
C GLY A 113 8.47 6.69 7.66
N PRO A 114 7.48 6.42 6.79
CA PRO A 114 6.35 5.56 7.12
C PRO A 114 6.65 4.06 7.05
N HIS A 115 7.87 3.65 6.66
CA HIS A 115 8.20 2.25 6.37
C HIS A 115 9.12 1.59 7.39
N SER A 116 9.90 2.38 8.14
CA SER A 116 10.85 1.85 9.12
C SER A 116 11.36 2.97 10.02
N HIS A 117 11.73 2.63 11.25
CA HIS A 117 12.56 3.47 12.11
C HIS A 117 14.06 3.28 11.87
N ASP A 118 14.46 2.30 11.06
CA ASP A 118 15.86 2.02 10.80
C ASP A 118 16.44 3.09 9.86
N SER A 119 17.52 3.74 10.30
CA SER A 119 18.40 4.58 9.48
C SER A 119 19.75 3.91 9.30
N ALA A 120 20.24 3.89 8.07
CA ALA A 120 21.55 3.36 7.72
C ALA A 120 22.61 4.47 7.67
N TYR A 121 23.73 4.20 8.34
CA TYR A 121 24.93 5.04 8.36
C TYR A 121 26.07 4.29 7.69
N ILE A 122 26.65 4.89 6.65
CA ILE A 122 27.70 4.25 5.86
C ILE A 122 29.07 4.70 6.34
N LEU A 123 29.83 3.76 6.90
CA LEU A 123 31.23 3.94 7.26
C LEU A 123 32.09 3.73 6.01
N LYS A 124 32.85 4.77 5.65
CA LYS A 124 33.77 4.74 4.51
C LYS A 124 34.92 5.73 4.71
N ARG A 125 35.93 5.63 3.85
CA ARG A 125 37.04 6.60 3.84
C ARG A 125 36.53 7.98 3.44
N SER A 126 36.94 9.00 4.18
CA SER A 126 36.66 10.42 3.92
C SER A 126 37.97 11.21 3.96
N ARG A 127 38.08 12.25 3.14
CA ARG A 127 39.29 13.07 3.03
C ARG A 127 39.45 14.05 4.19
N ASN A 128 38.34 14.63 4.62
CA ASN A 128 38.29 15.65 5.68
C ASN A 128 37.17 15.29 6.66
N PRO A 129 37.33 14.21 7.41
CA PRO A 129 36.19 13.65 8.09
C PRO A 129 35.73 14.52 9.26
N ARG A 130 34.42 14.62 9.42
CA ARG A 130 33.83 15.44 10.49
C ARG A 130 34.06 14.79 11.85
N ARG A 131 34.43 15.60 12.84
CA ARG A 131 34.69 15.14 14.21
C ARG A 131 33.73 15.80 15.20
N ILE A 132 33.29 15.04 16.20
CA ILE A 132 32.56 15.61 17.33
C ILE A 132 33.54 16.49 18.12
N ARG A 133 33.23 17.78 18.24
CA ARG A 133 34.04 18.71 19.02
C ARG A 133 33.71 18.54 20.49
N LYS A 134 34.72 18.21 21.30
CA LYS A 134 34.60 18.30 22.76
C LYS A 134 34.58 19.77 23.17
N LEU A 135 33.56 20.16 23.92
CA LEU A 135 33.49 21.49 24.53
C LEU A 135 34.12 21.40 25.92
N GLU A 136 35.01 22.34 26.24
CA GLU A 136 35.56 22.48 27.58
C GLU A 136 34.57 23.24 28.46
N VAL A 137 34.43 22.78 29.69
CA VAL A 137 33.39 23.19 30.63
C VAL A 137 34.04 24.02 31.74
N GLN A 138 33.72 25.31 31.83
CA GLN A 138 34.20 26.22 32.89
C GLN A 138 33.18 26.34 34.03
N ALA A 139 33.62 26.25 35.29
CA ALA A 139 32.73 26.32 36.46
C ALA A 139 32.04 27.69 36.58
N GLY A 140 30.73 27.72 36.81
CA GLY A 140 29.95 28.95 37.03
C GLY A 140 29.70 29.25 38.52
N THR A 141 29.46 30.53 38.85
CA THR A 141 29.46 31.04 40.25
C THR A 141 28.13 31.65 40.74
N LYS A 142 27.08 31.75 39.91
CA LYS A 142 25.74 32.27 40.30
C LYS A 142 24.71 31.13 40.38
N SER A 143 23.53 31.35 40.96
CA SER A 143 22.38 30.41 40.93
C SER A 143 21.13 31.10 40.38
N VAL A 144 20.26 30.37 39.69
CA VAL A 144 18.93 30.83 39.23
C VAL A 144 17.85 30.10 40.03
N ASP A 145 16.84 30.84 40.51
CA ASP A 145 15.77 30.26 41.33
C ASP A 145 14.65 29.59 40.52
N GLU A 146 14.49 29.93 39.23
CA GLU A 146 13.41 29.42 38.36
C GLU A 146 13.83 29.22 36.89
N ALA A 147 13.56 28.02 36.36
CA ALA A 147 13.69 27.70 34.95
C ALA A 147 12.47 26.93 34.44
N TRP A 148 12.01 27.28 33.24
CA TRP A 148 10.93 26.58 32.55
C TRP A 148 11.48 25.40 31.77
N ARG A 149 10.82 24.25 31.92
CA ARG A 149 11.17 23.02 31.22
C ARG A 149 10.01 22.58 30.34
N HIS A 150 10.34 22.16 29.13
CA HIS A 150 9.43 21.47 28.23
C HIS A 150 9.66 19.95 28.40
N VAL A 151 8.65 19.23 28.86
CA VAL A 151 8.63 17.77 28.90
C VAL A 151 7.72 17.32 27.77
N VAL A 152 8.34 16.87 26.69
CA VAL A 152 7.65 16.35 25.52
C VAL A 152 7.47 14.85 25.70
N ILE A 153 6.27 14.36 25.46
CA ILE A 153 5.93 12.95 25.42
C ILE A 153 5.20 12.67 24.10
N GLU A 154 5.73 11.71 23.36
CA GLU A 154 5.34 11.34 22.01
C GLU A 154 5.90 9.93 21.76
N GLU A 155 5.05 9.00 21.36
CA GLU A 155 5.46 7.69 20.84
C GLU A 155 4.88 7.58 19.42
N ASP A 156 5.67 7.16 18.46
CA ASP A 156 5.26 7.09 17.05
C ASP A 156 4.61 5.72 16.77
N GLU A 157 3.44 5.46 17.37
CA GLU A 157 2.83 4.12 17.33
C GLU A 157 1.94 3.88 16.09
N ILE A 158 1.20 4.90 15.65
CA ILE A 158 0.10 4.74 14.69
C ILE A 158 0.37 5.60 13.44
N LEU A 159 0.55 4.97 12.29
CA LEU A 159 0.40 5.64 11.01
C LEU A 159 -1.09 5.87 10.73
N ALA A 160 -1.52 7.09 10.39
CA ALA A 160 -2.92 7.40 10.11
C ALA A 160 -3.17 7.84 8.64
N PRO A 161 -3.34 6.89 7.70
CA PRO A 161 -3.50 7.18 6.27
C PRO A 161 -4.62 8.18 5.92
N ILE A 162 -5.78 8.05 6.59
CA ILE A 162 -6.98 8.89 6.38
C ILE A 162 -6.83 10.30 6.95
N ALA A 163 -5.82 10.53 7.78
CA ALA A 163 -5.59 11.84 8.38
C ALA A 163 -4.84 12.79 7.41
N CYS A 164 -4.41 12.27 6.25
CA CYS A 164 -3.63 12.99 5.26
C CYS A 164 -4.48 13.46 4.03
N VAL A 165 -5.81 13.47 4.14
CA VAL A 165 -6.80 13.63 3.04
C VAL A 165 -6.86 15.04 2.40
N ARG A 166 -6.17 16.08 2.90
CA ARG A 166 -6.30 17.44 2.30
C ARG A 166 -4.98 18.17 2.08
N GLN A 167 -4.75 18.61 0.85
CA GLN A 167 -3.66 19.53 0.47
C GLN A 167 -3.70 20.86 1.24
N GLU A 168 -4.89 21.32 1.66
CA GLU A 168 -5.06 22.55 2.47
C GLU A 168 -4.41 22.45 3.86
N VAL A 169 -4.13 21.22 4.31
CA VAL A 169 -3.66 20.86 5.66
C VAL A 169 -2.20 20.43 5.65
N ILE A 170 -1.69 19.87 4.55
CA ILE A 170 -0.29 19.49 4.39
C ILE A 170 0.52 20.72 3.94
N ARG A 171 0.82 21.62 4.88
CA ARG A 171 1.78 22.71 4.64
C ARG A 171 3.21 22.23 4.83
N GLY A 172 3.71 21.45 3.87
CA GLY A 172 5.16 21.32 3.63
C GLY A 172 5.79 19.95 3.93
N PRO A 173 7.05 19.75 3.52
CA PRO A 173 7.71 18.45 3.37
C PRO A 173 8.23 17.79 4.68
N ALA A 174 7.79 18.23 5.86
CA ALA A 174 8.40 17.87 7.14
C ALA A 174 7.40 17.55 8.28
N HIS A 175 6.18 17.10 7.95
CA HIS A 175 5.20 16.76 8.98
C HIS A 175 5.21 15.26 9.34
N ASP A 176 4.94 14.99 10.61
CA ASP A 176 4.87 13.64 11.18
C ASP A 176 3.65 12.89 10.63
N HIS A 177 3.88 11.65 10.20
CA HIS A 177 2.81 10.73 9.77
C HIS A 177 2.45 9.72 10.85
N TRP A 178 3.25 9.70 11.92
CA TRP A 178 3.06 8.89 13.09
C TRP A 178 2.33 9.69 14.15
N TYR A 179 1.44 9.01 14.84
CA TYR A 179 0.67 9.55 15.95
C TYR A 179 0.78 8.59 17.12
N TRP A 180 0.74 9.13 18.32
CA TRP A 180 0.77 8.33 19.53
C TRP A 180 -0.50 7.54 19.73
N LYS A 181 -1.67 8.16 19.62
CA LYS A 181 -2.92 7.46 19.94
C LYS A 181 -4.11 7.94 19.14
N ARG A 182 -4.97 7.00 18.73
CA ARG A 182 -6.25 7.29 18.07
C ARG A 182 -7.40 7.13 19.06
N MET A 183 -8.30 8.12 19.11
CA MET A 183 -9.52 8.11 19.90
C MET A 183 -10.76 8.19 18.99
N PRO A 184 -11.46 7.08 18.73
CA PRO A 184 -12.74 7.07 18.01
C PRO A 184 -13.79 7.99 18.63
N ALA A 185 -14.74 8.46 17.82
CA ALA A 185 -15.89 9.21 18.30
C ALA A 185 -16.91 8.31 19.05
N PRO A 186 -17.55 8.82 20.12
CA PRO A 186 -18.65 8.14 20.81
C PRO A 186 -19.95 8.08 19.97
N ILE A 187 -20.73 7.01 20.12
CA ILE A 187 -22.02 6.81 19.43
C ILE A 187 -23.18 7.38 20.26
N THR A 188 -24.19 7.99 19.64
CA THR A 188 -25.35 8.57 20.36
C THR A 188 -26.23 7.56 21.11
N LEU A 189 -26.34 6.30 20.65
CA LEU A 189 -27.29 5.29 21.16
C LEU A 189 -26.74 4.26 22.16
N THR A 190 -25.41 4.19 22.34
CA THR A 190 -24.76 3.28 23.30
C THR A 190 -23.68 4.04 24.05
N GLN A 191 -23.54 3.84 25.36
CA GLN A 191 -22.34 4.31 26.05
C GLN A 191 -21.17 3.44 25.56
N PRO A 192 -20.21 3.98 24.79
CA PRO A 192 -19.00 3.21 24.49
C PRO A 192 -18.31 2.87 25.81
N SER A 193 -17.64 1.73 25.87
CA SER A 193 -16.78 1.45 27.03
C SER A 193 -15.78 2.60 27.18
N LEU A 194 -15.60 3.11 28.41
CA LEU A 194 -14.79 4.32 28.66
C LEU A 194 -13.37 4.20 28.07
N GLY A 195 -12.85 2.98 27.92
CA GLY A 195 -11.55 2.68 27.33
C GLY A 195 -11.43 2.91 25.82
N GLU A 196 -12.53 2.92 25.06
CA GLU A 196 -12.47 3.10 23.60
C GLU A 196 -12.22 4.56 23.20
N THR A 197 -12.82 5.53 23.88
CA THR A 197 -12.76 6.96 23.51
C THR A 197 -11.76 7.75 24.35
N THR A 198 -10.96 7.06 25.18
CA THR A 198 -10.03 7.67 26.13
C THR A 198 -8.61 7.21 25.85
N ALA A 199 -7.69 8.17 25.74
CA ALA A 199 -6.26 7.94 25.77
C ALA A 199 -5.72 8.26 27.17
N THR A 200 -4.80 7.44 27.70
CA THR A 200 -4.12 7.68 28.98
C THR A 200 -2.62 7.61 28.72
N PHE A 201 -1.90 8.59 29.23
CA PHE A 201 -0.47 8.78 29.06
C PHE A 201 0.18 8.95 30.42
N LEU A 202 1.30 8.27 30.65
CA LEU A 202 2.05 8.38 31.89
C LEU A 202 3.36 9.12 31.60
N CYS A 203 3.73 10.06 32.46
CA CYS A 203 5.02 10.74 32.35
C CYS A 203 5.65 11.05 33.70
N GLU A 204 6.98 10.95 33.76
CA GLU A 204 7.74 11.33 34.95
C GLU A 204 8.53 12.63 34.70
N ILE A 205 8.36 13.61 35.59
CA ILE A 205 9.01 14.93 35.52
C ILE A 205 10.13 15.00 36.55
N HIS A 206 11.34 15.29 36.07
CA HIS A 206 12.59 15.17 36.82
C HIS A 206 13.63 16.28 36.50
N PRO A 207 14.02 17.17 37.41
CA PRO A 207 13.68 17.20 38.84
C PRO A 207 12.20 17.53 39.09
N GLU A 208 11.75 17.35 40.33
CA GLU A 208 10.35 17.53 40.70
C GLU A 208 9.86 18.97 40.35
N PRO A 209 8.68 19.11 39.73
CA PRO A 209 8.14 20.40 39.36
C PRO A 209 7.75 21.25 40.58
N ARG A 210 7.87 22.58 40.46
CA ARG A 210 7.46 23.51 41.50
C ARG A 210 5.93 23.51 41.62
N ARG A 211 5.41 22.86 42.65
CA ARG A 211 3.97 22.73 42.91
C ARG A 211 3.25 24.06 43.18
N LYS A 212 3.97 25.15 43.46
CA LYS A 212 3.43 26.50 43.77
C LYS A 212 3.16 27.38 42.55
N VAL A 213 3.54 26.94 41.35
CA VAL A 213 3.38 27.70 40.11
C VAL A 213 2.56 26.87 39.11
N SER A 214 1.66 27.50 38.36
CA SER A 214 0.86 26.80 37.35
C SER A 214 1.71 26.35 36.18
N ALA A 215 1.46 25.14 35.67
CA ALA A 215 2.08 24.63 34.46
C ALA A 215 1.21 24.92 33.23
N ARG A 216 1.81 24.81 32.03
CA ARG A 216 1.06 24.78 30.76
C ARG A 216 1.16 23.40 30.14
N LEU A 217 0.09 22.98 29.50
CA LEU A 217 -0.02 21.70 28.79
C LEU A 217 -0.40 22.00 27.35
N PHE A 218 0.41 21.51 26.42
CA PHE A 218 0.14 21.56 24.99
C PHE A 218 -0.18 20.17 24.49
N ILE A 219 -1.19 20.06 23.65
CA ILE A 219 -1.59 18.80 23.00
C ILE A 219 -1.74 19.08 21.51
N ASP A 220 -0.88 18.49 20.72
CA ASP A 220 -0.95 18.52 19.26
C ASP A 220 -1.87 17.39 18.81
N VAL A 221 -3.01 17.74 18.22
CA VAL A 221 -4.03 16.80 17.77
C VAL A 221 -4.34 16.96 16.29
N LEU A 222 -4.85 15.89 15.69
CA LEU A 222 -5.38 15.86 14.33
C LEU A 222 -6.81 15.32 14.29
N GLY A 223 -7.75 16.09 13.74
CA GLY A 223 -9.14 15.71 13.48
C GLY A 223 -10.08 16.91 13.26
N PRO A 224 -11.30 16.71 12.71
CA PRO A 224 -11.87 15.48 12.11
C PRO A 224 -11.70 15.44 10.58
N ALA A 225 -11.66 14.25 9.97
CA ALA A 225 -11.52 14.12 8.51
C ALA A 225 -12.71 14.69 7.70
N VAL A 226 -13.83 15.04 8.35
CA VAL A 226 -15.06 15.57 7.73
C VAL A 226 -15.31 17.02 8.19
N PRO A 227 -15.39 18.00 7.26
CA PRO A 227 -15.71 19.38 7.61
C PRO A 227 -17.09 19.54 8.25
N GLY A 228 -17.22 20.54 9.13
CA GLY A 228 -18.50 20.93 9.72
C GLY A 228 -18.93 20.10 10.93
N ILE A 229 -18.01 19.35 11.55
CA ILE A 229 -18.28 18.57 12.75
C ILE A 229 -17.46 19.14 13.91
N ASP A 230 -18.17 19.69 14.89
CA ASP A 230 -17.56 20.16 16.13
C ASP A 230 -16.89 18.99 16.87
N GLN A 231 -15.60 19.16 17.12
CA GLN A 231 -14.83 18.29 17.98
C GLN A 231 -14.86 18.80 19.40
N LYS A 232 -14.93 17.89 20.36
CA LYS A 232 -14.87 18.22 21.78
C LYS A 232 -14.01 17.22 22.52
N ILE A 233 -13.06 17.71 23.31
CA ILE A 233 -12.28 16.88 24.24
C ILE A 233 -12.36 17.42 25.66
N VAL A 234 -12.06 16.55 26.61
CA VAL A 234 -11.72 16.93 27.99
C VAL A 234 -10.43 16.25 28.39
N VAL A 235 -9.58 16.98 29.11
CA VAL A 235 -8.27 16.51 29.55
C VAL A 235 -8.28 16.42 31.07
N ASN A 236 -7.89 15.26 31.60
CA ASN A 236 -7.70 15.01 33.02
C ASN A 236 -6.20 14.94 33.32
N VAL A 237 -5.73 15.65 34.34
CA VAL A 237 -4.35 15.54 34.84
C VAL A 237 -4.41 15.13 36.30
N ASN A 238 -3.81 13.99 36.65
CA ASN A 238 -3.76 13.45 38.02
C ASN A 238 -5.12 13.43 38.74
N GLY A 239 -6.16 13.01 38.04
CA GLY A 239 -7.52 12.89 38.59
C GLY A 239 -8.36 14.16 38.48
N ARG A 240 -7.81 15.28 38.01
CA ARG A 240 -8.57 16.54 37.83
C ARG A 240 -8.84 16.87 36.37
N ASP A 241 -10.12 16.98 36.02
CA ASP A 241 -10.55 17.48 34.71
C ASP A 241 -10.23 18.97 34.57
N LEU A 242 -9.67 19.33 33.42
CA LEU A 242 -9.49 20.69 32.94
C LEU A 242 -10.71 21.12 32.10
N GLU A 243 -10.77 22.40 31.76
CA GLU A 243 -11.86 22.94 30.93
C GLU A 243 -11.95 22.21 29.57
N PRO A 244 -13.16 21.78 29.14
CA PRO A 244 -13.34 21.14 27.85
C PRO A 244 -12.97 22.07 26.69
N VAL A 245 -12.38 21.51 25.64
CA VAL A 245 -11.97 22.23 24.45
C VAL A 245 -12.80 21.79 23.26
N THR A 246 -13.36 22.76 22.53
CA THR A 246 -14.16 22.53 21.32
C THR A 246 -13.51 23.24 20.13
N TRP A 247 -13.48 22.60 18.96
CA TRP A 247 -13.04 23.19 17.69
C TRP A 247 -13.75 22.56 16.49
N ASN A 248 -13.79 23.24 15.34
CA ASN A 248 -14.44 22.72 14.14
C ASN A 248 -13.51 22.64 12.92
N THR A 249 -12.53 23.55 12.82
CA THR A 249 -11.35 23.55 11.91
C THR A 249 -10.30 24.55 12.45
N PRO A 250 -8.99 24.42 12.12
CA PRO A 250 -8.32 23.46 11.22
C PRO A 250 -8.20 22.03 11.77
N LEU A 251 -7.83 21.07 10.89
CA LEU A 251 -7.66 19.65 11.21
C LEU A 251 -6.53 19.42 12.22
N GLU A 252 -5.37 20.02 12.00
CA GLU A 252 -4.28 20.02 12.96
C GLU A 252 -4.49 21.18 13.94
N LYS A 253 -4.48 20.86 15.24
CA LYS A 253 -4.68 21.85 16.29
C LYS A 253 -3.70 21.61 17.42
N ARG A 254 -2.94 22.65 17.76
CA ARG A 254 -2.28 22.75 19.06
C ARG A 254 -3.28 23.30 20.07
N ILE A 255 -3.63 22.47 21.06
CA ILE A 255 -4.49 22.82 22.19
C ILE A 255 -3.59 23.26 23.34
N GLU A 256 -3.82 24.45 23.89
CA GLU A 256 -3.10 24.99 25.05
C GLU A 256 -4.03 25.02 26.26
N LEU A 257 -3.61 24.40 27.36
CA LEU A 257 -4.34 24.30 28.61
C LEU A 257 -3.47 24.76 29.78
N ARG A 258 -4.07 25.52 30.70
CA ARG A 258 -3.43 25.86 31.98
C ARG A 258 -3.70 24.76 32.99
N VAL A 259 -2.65 24.19 33.58
CA VAL A 259 -2.79 23.24 34.68
C VAL A 259 -2.73 23.98 36.01
N PRO A 260 -3.76 23.89 36.87
CA PRO A 260 -3.79 24.57 38.15
C PRO A 260 -2.61 24.20 39.06
N VAL A 261 -2.29 25.12 39.98
CA VAL A 261 -1.28 24.94 41.03
C VAL A 261 -1.60 23.69 41.84
N GLY A 262 -0.57 22.91 42.19
CA GLY A 262 -0.70 21.71 43.03
C GLY A 262 -1.15 20.42 42.33
N ILE A 263 -1.48 20.46 41.02
CA ILE A 263 -1.92 19.27 40.28
C ILE A 263 -0.76 18.46 39.70
N ILE A 264 0.28 19.13 39.21
CA ILE A 264 1.45 18.45 38.64
C ILE A 264 2.30 17.85 39.77
N GLU A 265 2.64 16.58 39.61
CA GLU A 265 3.48 15.80 40.51
C GLU A 265 4.76 15.33 39.80
N ARG A 266 5.57 14.54 40.50
CA ARG A 266 6.73 13.87 39.90
C ARG A 266 6.31 12.82 38.86
N LYS A 267 5.28 12.02 39.16
CA LYS A 267 4.67 11.09 38.20
C LYS A 267 3.30 11.63 37.85
N ASN A 268 3.00 11.75 36.57
CA ASN A 268 1.75 12.33 36.11
C ASN A 268 1.02 11.35 35.20
N SER A 269 -0.30 11.34 35.33
CA SER A 269 -1.23 10.69 34.41
C SER A 269 -2.02 11.76 33.68
N VAL A 270 -2.01 11.72 32.35
CA VAL A 270 -2.82 12.57 31.48
C VAL A 270 -3.83 11.70 30.77
N GLN A 271 -5.12 11.94 30.98
CA GLN A 271 -6.18 11.27 30.23
C GLN A 271 -6.87 12.25 29.30
N ILE A 272 -7.01 11.89 28.03
CA ILE A 272 -7.72 12.69 27.03
C ILE A 272 -8.95 11.89 26.59
N ARG A 273 -10.13 12.51 26.65
CA ARG A 273 -11.40 11.87 26.26
C ARG A 273 -12.01 12.57 25.06
N ASN A 274 -12.33 11.81 24.02
CA ASN A 274 -13.08 12.28 22.85
C ASN A 274 -14.59 12.32 23.17
N LEU A 275 -15.19 13.51 23.10
CA LEU A 275 -16.61 13.77 23.36
C LEU A 275 -17.39 14.13 22.08
N SER A 276 -16.76 14.05 20.90
CA SER A 276 -17.32 14.41 19.59
C SER A 276 -18.36 13.38 19.10
N ARG A 277 -19.58 13.40 19.64
CA ARG A 277 -20.62 12.39 19.34
C ARG A 277 -21.01 12.33 17.87
N VAL A 278 -21.22 11.12 17.36
CA VAL A 278 -21.77 10.86 16.02
C VAL A 278 -23.11 10.14 16.05
N PRO A 279 -24.04 10.44 15.12
CA PRO A 279 -25.27 9.68 14.97
C PRO A 279 -24.98 8.18 14.85
N ALA A 280 -25.78 7.37 15.54
CA ALA A 280 -25.72 5.93 15.42
C ALA A 280 -26.31 5.50 14.07
N TYR A 281 -25.50 5.53 13.01
CA TYR A 281 -25.89 4.84 11.77
C TYR A 281 -25.71 3.33 11.97
N ALA A 282 -26.78 2.57 11.74
CA ALA A 282 -26.91 1.15 12.07
C ALA A 282 -26.18 0.21 11.09
N GLU A 283 -24.88 0.41 10.88
CA GLU A 283 -24.04 -0.55 10.15
C GLU A 283 -22.85 -0.96 11.02
N ALA A 284 -23.05 -2.04 11.79
CA ALA A 284 -22.07 -2.58 12.72
C ALA A 284 -20.77 -3.09 12.08
N ASP A 285 -20.72 -3.23 10.75
CA ASP A 285 -19.59 -3.83 10.02
C ASP A 285 -18.97 -2.91 8.97
N ASN A 286 -19.42 -1.66 8.88
CA ASN A 286 -18.68 -0.62 8.19
C ASN A 286 -17.53 -0.24 9.14
N GLU A 287 -16.41 -1.00 9.13
CA GLU A 287 -15.25 -0.76 10.03
C GLU A 287 -14.77 0.71 9.95
N VAL A 288 -15.07 1.43 8.84
CA VAL A 288 -14.88 2.89 8.68
C VAL A 288 -16.21 3.67 8.72
N GLY A 289 -17.07 3.30 9.66
CA GLY A 289 -18.26 4.06 10.05
C GLY A 289 -17.87 5.48 10.47
N GLN A 290 -18.83 6.40 10.50
CA GLN A 290 -18.63 7.83 10.84
C GLN A 290 -17.75 8.06 12.10
N ARG A 291 -17.66 7.07 13.01
CA ARG A 291 -16.76 7.06 14.16
C ARG A 291 -15.27 7.21 13.82
N LEU A 292 -14.76 6.52 12.79
CA LEU A 292 -13.35 6.64 12.37
C LEU A 292 -13.10 7.94 11.60
N ARG A 293 -14.11 8.43 10.86
CA ARG A 293 -14.05 9.75 10.19
C ARG A 293 -13.97 10.92 11.19
N ASN A 294 -14.52 10.72 12.39
CA ASN A 294 -14.49 11.70 13.49
C ASN A 294 -13.55 11.28 14.63
N ALA A 295 -12.59 10.40 14.35
CA ALA A 295 -11.56 10.07 15.32
C ALA A 295 -10.59 11.26 15.47
N ILE A 296 -10.07 11.43 16.68
CA ILE A 296 -9.02 12.38 17.00
C ILE A 296 -7.72 11.60 17.20
N TYR A 297 -6.66 12.02 16.54
CA TYR A 297 -5.31 11.49 16.68
C TYR A 297 -4.49 12.42 17.56
N ILE A 298 -3.80 11.87 18.56
CA ILE A 298 -2.86 12.59 19.41
C ILE A 298 -1.48 12.42 18.79
N ASN A 299 -0.86 13.52 18.41
CA ASN A 299 0.52 13.54 17.92
C ASN A 299 1.49 13.63 19.09
N ARG A 300 1.43 14.75 19.82
CA ARG A 300 2.40 15.09 20.85
C ARG A 300 1.72 15.73 22.06
N ILE A 301 2.23 15.44 23.25
CA ILE A 301 1.86 16.16 24.47
C ILE A 301 3.12 16.84 25.04
N THR A 302 3.02 18.11 25.43
CA THR A 302 4.13 18.87 26.01
C THR A 302 3.71 19.55 27.30
N PHE A 303 4.38 19.23 28.41
CA PHE A 303 4.28 19.99 29.65
C PHE A 303 5.32 21.10 29.67
N GLU A 304 4.91 22.33 29.91
CA GLU A 304 5.78 23.41 30.31
C GLU A 304 5.64 23.65 31.81
N VAL A 305 6.64 23.18 32.55
CA VAL A 305 6.66 23.19 34.01
C VAL A 305 7.82 24.02 34.55
N PRO A 306 7.59 24.83 35.58
CA PRO A 306 8.67 25.46 36.32
C PRO A 306 9.36 24.39 37.19
N THR A 307 10.67 24.31 37.09
CA THR A 307 11.49 23.36 37.86
C THR A 307 12.59 24.09 38.62
N LEU A 308 13.02 23.53 39.74
CA LEU A 308 14.23 23.97 40.41
C LEU A 308 15.43 23.41 39.65
N LEU A 309 16.08 24.24 38.83
CA LEU A 309 17.41 23.96 38.33
C LEU A 309 18.39 24.64 39.31
N LEU A 310 19.05 23.86 40.16
CA LEU A 310 20.20 24.38 40.89
C LEU A 310 21.35 24.59 39.89
N GLY A 311 21.53 25.80 39.35
CA GLY A 311 22.60 26.12 38.40
C GLY A 311 22.68 27.60 37.95
N PRO A 312 23.78 28.01 37.28
CA PRO A 312 24.11 29.43 37.13
C PRO A 312 23.42 30.22 36.03
N ALA A 313 23.39 31.53 36.28
CA ALA A 313 22.71 32.57 35.53
C ALA A 313 23.26 32.82 34.12
N ARG A 314 22.44 33.49 33.32
CA ARG A 314 22.80 34.16 32.06
C ARG A 314 23.83 35.26 32.37
N ASP A 315 24.99 35.18 31.74
CA ASP A 315 26.00 36.26 31.73
C ASP A 315 26.34 36.51 30.25
N ASP A 316 26.15 37.74 29.78
CA ASP A 316 26.58 38.28 28.48
C ASP A 316 26.48 37.35 27.25
N GLY A 317 25.35 36.66 27.10
CA GLY A 317 25.07 35.82 25.92
C GLY A 317 25.68 34.41 25.97
N HIS A 318 26.04 33.92 27.16
CA HIS A 318 26.52 32.55 27.39
C HIS A 318 25.59 31.75 28.33
N LEU A 319 25.45 30.45 28.06
CA LEU A 319 24.58 29.51 28.80
C LEU A 319 25.44 28.53 29.62
N ILE A 320 25.04 28.28 30.86
CA ILE A 320 25.74 27.41 31.83
C ILE A 320 24.75 26.32 32.31
N TYR A 321 25.10 25.04 32.14
CA TYR A 321 24.28 23.91 32.63
C TYR A 321 24.96 23.22 33.80
N TYR A 322 24.33 23.17 34.97
CA TYR A 322 24.74 22.31 36.09
C TYR A 322 23.85 21.12 36.22
N ILE A 323 24.46 19.94 36.32
CA ILE A 323 23.67 18.76 36.61
C ILE A 323 24.42 17.67 37.43
N PRO A 324 23.85 17.09 38.50
CA PRO A 324 24.63 16.29 39.45
C PRO A 324 24.99 14.88 38.93
N ARG A 325 26.26 14.48 39.08
CA ARG A 325 26.83 13.20 38.57
C ARG A 325 26.10 11.94 39.07
N GLU A 326 25.43 12.01 40.21
CA GLU A 326 24.77 10.90 40.90
C GLU A 326 23.30 10.71 40.48
N SER A 327 22.75 11.67 39.71
CA SER A 327 21.33 11.73 39.31
C SER A 327 21.06 11.22 37.88
N LEU A 328 22.11 10.88 37.13
CA LEU A 328 22.06 10.28 35.80
C LEU A 328 21.83 8.76 35.89
N LYS A 329 20.58 8.33 35.99
CA LYS A 329 20.23 6.90 35.90
C LYS A 329 19.83 6.47 34.48
N THR A 330 19.97 7.35 33.50
CA THR A 330 19.16 7.29 32.29
C THR A 330 20.02 7.47 31.05
N THR A 331 19.59 6.81 29.98
CA THR A 331 20.38 6.54 28.78
C THR A 331 20.20 7.57 27.67
N ASP A 332 19.22 8.49 27.79
CA ASP A 332 18.84 9.38 26.70
C ASP A 332 19.55 10.75 26.74
N PRO A 333 20.04 11.25 25.61
CA PRO A 333 20.77 12.52 25.54
C PRO A 333 19.85 13.75 25.54
N LEU A 334 20.28 14.82 26.23
CA LEU A 334 19.62 16.14 26.15
C LEU A 334 19.79 16.75 24.74
N ARG A 335 18.76 17.40 24.18
CA ARG A 335 18.87 18.19 22.92
C ARG A 335 18.57 19.66 23.17
N PHE A 336 19.46 20.52 22.68
CA PHE A 336 19.29 21.97 22.71
C PHE A 336 18.91 22.46 21.31
N ARG A 337 17.74 23.11 21.15
CA ARG A 337 17.21 23.46 19.81
C ARG A 337 17.52 24.91 19.39
N SER A 338 17.47 25.88 20.31
CA SER A 338 17.81 27.28 20.01
C SER A 338 17.84 28.17 21.26
N MET A 339 18.51 29.32 21.15
CA MET A 339 18.33 30.46 22.05
C MET A 339 17.23 31.36 21.46
N THR A 340 16.18 31.65 22.24
CA THR A 340 15.11 32.57 21.83
C THR A 340 15.66 34.01 21.75
N ARG A 341 14.93 34.92 21.09
CA ARG A 341 15.26 36.37 21.09
C ARG A 341 15.33 36.97 22.49
N GLU A 342 14.69 36.34 23.47
CA GLU A 342 14.66 36.76 24.87
C GLU A 342 15.82 36.17 25.69
N GLY A 343 16.66 35.32 25.08
CA GLY A 343 17.81 34.66 25.73
C GLY A 343 17.44 33.56 26.71
N SER A 344 16.23 32.99 26.58
CA SER A 344 15.88 31.70 27.17
C SER A 344 16.32 30.58 26.23
N LEU A 345 16.75 29.45 26.79
CA LEU A 345 17.13 28.29 26.01
C LEU A 345 16.06 27.20 26.14
N THR A 346 15.59 26.72 24.98
CA THR A 346 14.64 25.62 24.88
C THR A 346 15.42 24.31 24.69
N TYR A 347 15.23 23.39 25.63
CA TYR A 347 15.80 22.04 25.56
C TYR A 347 14.66 21.01 25.58
N ASP A 348 14.87 19.94 24.82
CA ASP A 348 13.97 18.80 24.72
C ASP A 348 14.60 17.62 25.46
N VAL A 349 13.80 16.92 26.25
CA VAL A 349 14.25 15.84 27.12
C VAL A 349 13.44 14.60 26.80
N GLY A 350 13.94 13.80 25.86
CA GLY A 350 13.68 12.36 25.88
C GLY A 350 14.09 11.78 27.24
N HIS A 351 13.45 10.70 27.67
CA HIS A 351 13.35 10.32 29.08
C HIS A 351 14.68 10.32 29.85
N HIS A 352 14.85 11.42 30.60
CA HIS A 352 15.84 11.73 31.62
C HIS A 352 17.32 11.79 31.16
N ALA A 353 18.04 12.85 31.57
CA ALA A 353 19.48 12.83 31.85
C ALA A 353 19.89 14.12 32.59
N LEU A 354 20.87 14.02 33.49
CA LEU A 354 21.37 15.09 34.36
C LEU A 354 22.92 15.07 34.67
N GLY A 355 23.88 15.51 33.80
CA GLY A 355 25.36 15.68 34.14
C GLY A 355 26.06 17.09 34.28
N ARG A 356 27.27 17.18 34.87
CA ARG A 356 27.93 18.38 35.50
C ARG A 356 28.10 19.72 34.73
N GLY A 357 28.04 20.78 35.55
CA GLY A 357 28.28 22.24 35.40
C GLY A 357 29.36 22.80 34.49
N GLY A 358 28.99 23.59 33.46
CA GLY A 358 29.80 24.73 33.01
C GLY A 358 29.40 25.47 31.71
N LEU A 359 30.21 26.47 31.35
CA LEU A 359 29.94 27.53 30.38
C LEU A 359 30.22 27.11 28.93
N VAL A 360 29.23 27.21 28.03
CA VAL A 360 29.39 26.89 26.59
C VAL A 360 29.05 28.09 25.72
N LYS A 361 30.01 28.54 24.90
CA LYS A 361 29.83 29.64 23.93
C LYS A 361 29.27 29.09 22.62
N ILE A 362 27.96 29.24 22.42
CA ILE A 362 27.29 28.91 21.15
C ILE A 362 27.23 30.19 20.30
N GLY A 363 27.93 30.19 19.16
CA GLY A 363 27.93 31.34 18.25
C GLY A 363 26.55 31.64 17.64
N PRO A 364 26.26 32.88 17.22
CA PRO A 364 24.89 33.38 16.99
C PRO A 364 24.14 32.84 15.75
N ARG A 365 24.61 31.81 15.01
CA ARG A 365 24.05 31.50 13.68
C ARG A 365 23.97 30.03 13.21
N LYS A 366 24.01 29.00 14.05
CA LYS A 366 23.66 27.63 13.63
C LYS A 366 22.90 26.88 14.71
N GLU A 367 21.97 26.02 14.30
CA GLU A 367 21.41 24.98 15.17
C GLU A 367 22.57 24.08 15.63
N VAL A 368 22.78 23.98 16.94
CA VAL A 368 23.83 23.16 17.55
C VAL A 368 23.17 22.12 18.43
N VAL A 369 23.33 20.84 18.08
CA VAL A 369 22.94 19.74 18.95
C VAL A 369 24.07 19.52 19.94
N VAL A 370 23.82 19.80 21.22
CA VAL A 370 24.70 19.41 22.33
C VAL A 370 24.05 18.21 23.00
N ALA A 371 24.76 17.09 23.13
CA ALA A 371 24.29 15.88 23.79
C ALA A 371 25.01 15.69 25.12
N CYS A 372 24.25 15.42 26.19
CA CYS A 372 24.78 15.08 27.52
C CYS A 372 24.36 13.66 27.88
N ILE A 373 25.31 12.76 28.15
CA ILE A 373 25.03 11.35 28.47
C ILE A 373 25.57 10.96 29.86
N GLY A 374 24.86 10.06 30.54
CA GLY A 374 25.30 9.42 31.78
C GLY A 374 26.31 8.28 31.54
N MET A 375 26.86 7.70 32.61
CA MET A 375 27.65 6.46 32.47
C MET A 375 26.73 5.35 31.96
N GLY A 376 27.06 4.76 30.79
CA GLY A 376 26.24 3.74 30.13
C GLY A 376 25.16 4.27 29.17
N GLY A 377 25.09 5.58 28.90
CA GLY A 377 24.12 6.16 27.96
C GLY A 377 24.49 6.07 26.47
N LEU A 378 25.44 5.19 26.11
CA LEU A 378 25.77 4.91 24.71
C LEU A 378 24.92 3.74 24.24
N LYS A 379 24.17 3.93 23.16
CA LYS A 379 23.38 2.87 22.52
C LYS A 379 24.29 2.00 21.64
N GLU A 380 23.94 0.73 21.49
CA GLU A 380 24.57 -0.14 20.51
C GLU A 380 23.80 -0.06 19.18
N PRO A 381 24.48 -0.12 18.02
CA PRO A 381 23.78 -0.16 16.74
C PRO A 381 22.93 -1.42 16.65
N LYS A 382 21.71 -1.30 16.12
CA LYS A 382 20.80 -2.42 15.88
C LYS A 382 21.44 -3.53 15.04
N ARG A 383 22.23 -3.13 14.02
CA ARG A 383 22.96 -4.06 13.16
C ARG A 383 24.15 -3.37 12.49
N VAL A 384 25.18 -4.16 12.19
CA VAL A 384 26.32 -3.74 11.37
C VAL A 384 26.53 -4.80 10.29
N ASP A 385 26.58 -4.38 9.02
CA ASP A 385 26.69 -5.30 7.87
C ASP A 385 27.60 -4.72 6.76
N LEU A 386 28.10 -5.58 5.88
CA LEU A 386 28.67 -5.15 4.61
C LEU A 386 27.57 -4.60 3.68
N LEU A 387 27.86 -3.48 3.02
CA LEU A 387 26.99 -2.90 2.01
C LEU A 387 27.01 -3.76 0.73
N ARG A 388 25.83 -4.11 0.21
CA ARG A 388 25.67 -4.94 -0.99
C ARG A 388 25.17 -4.09 -2.14
N ARG A 389 26.06 -3.48 -2.90
CA ARG A 389 25.66 -2.67 -4.07
C ARG A 389 25.49 -3.51 -5.32
N THR A 390 24.71 -2.99 -6.25
CA THR A 390 24.49 -3.59 -7.57
C THR A 390 24.72 -2.57 -8.68
N ASP A 391 25.31 -3.03 -9.77
CA ASP A 391 25.54 -2.32 -11.02
C ASP A 391 24.49 -2.70 -12.09
N ALA A 392 23.48 -3.50 -11.74
CA ALA A 392 22.44 -3.95 -12.66
C ALA A 392 21.70 -2.80 -13.37
N HIS A 393 21.67 -1.60 -12.78
CA HIS A 393 21.05 -0.40 -13.35
C HIS A 393 21.87 0.29 -14.44
N LEU A 394 23.15 -0.06 -14.59
CA LEU A 394 24.04 0.55 -15.59
C LEU A 394 23.66 0.13 -17.02
N PRO A 395 24.08 0.91 -18.05
CA PRO A 395 23.83 0.55 -19.44
C PRO A 395 24.29 -0.86 -19.80
N GLY A 396 23.42 -1.64 -20.45
CA GLY A 396 23.68 -3.06 -20.69
C GLY A 396 22.60 -3.75 -21.56
N PRO A 397 22.69 -5.08 -21.75
CA PRO A 397 21.73 -5.84 -22.55
C PRO A 397 20.29 -5.74 -21.99
N GLY A 398 20.13 -5.67 -20.67
CA GLY A 398 18.85 -5.48 -20.00
C GLY A 398 17.97 -6.73 -19.87
N ALA A 399 16.77 -6.52 -19.33
CA ALA A 399 15.75 -7.53 -19.06
C ALA A 399 14.35 -6.93 -19.26
N ASP A 400 13.39 -7.72 -19.75
CA ASP A 400 11.99 -7.30 -19.95
C ASP A 400 11.02 -7.84 -18.88
N TRP A 401 11.46 -8.79 -18.05
CA TRP A 401 10.72 -9.25 -16.87
C TRP A 401 11.64 -9.22 -15.65
N VAL A 402 11.36 -8.32 -14.71
CA VAL A 402 12.21 -8.06 -13.54
C VAL A 402 11.48 -8.49 -12.28
N VAL A 403 12.18 -9.19 -11.40
CA VAL A 403 11.71 -9.55 -10.05
C VAL A 403 12.54 -8.83 -9.01
N VAL A 404 11.87 -8.10 -8.13
CA VAL A 404 12.48 -7.59 -6.89
C VAL A 404 11.97 -8.42 -5.72
N THR A 405 12.89 -9.00 -4.96
CA THR A 405 12.53 -9.91 -3.85
C THR A 405 13.53 -9.83 -2.70
N THR A 406 13.31 -10.61 -1.64
CA THR A 406 14.25 -10.71 -0.52
C THR A 406 15.19 -11.90 -0.68
N SER A 407 16.31 -11.91 0.06
CA SER A 407 17.29 -13.01 -0.01
C SER A 407 16.67 -14.38 0.29
N ARG A 408 15.61 -14.42 1.12
CA ARG A 408 14.91 -15.65 1.50
C ARG A 408 14.09 -16.26 0.37
N PHE A 409 13.50 -15.42 -0.49
CA PHE A 409 12.60 -15.83 -1.58
C PHE A 409 13.29 -15.95 -2.94
N ARG A 410 14.48 -15.35 -3.10
CA ARG A 410 15.26 -15.42 -4.34
C ARG A 410 15.44 -16.85 -4.89
N PRO A 411 15.76 -17.88 -4.08
CA PRO A 411 15.91 -19.25 -4.61
C PRO A 411 14.64 -19.82 -5.23
N GLN A 412 13.47 -19.51 -4.67
CA GLN A 412 12.17 -20.07 -5.05
C GLN A 412 11.63 -19.44 -6.34
N VAL A 413 11.94 -18.16 -6.59
CA VAL A 413 11.49 -17.46 -7.81
C VAL A 413 12.17 -18.00 -9.08
N LYS A 414 13.30 -18.71 -8.96
CA LYS A 414 14.02 -19.29 -10.12
C LYS A 414 13.11 -20.14 -11.02
N ALA A 415 12.20 -20.92 -10.44
CA ALA A 415 11.27 -21.75 -11.23
C ALA A 415 10.34 -20.90 -12.13
N LEU A 416 9.84 -19.78 -11.62
CA LEU A 416 9.02 -18.85 -12.40
C LEU A 416 9.87 -18.11 -13.44
N ALA A 417 11.10 -17.71 -13.11
CA ALA A 417 12.02 -17.09 -14.06
C ALA A 417 12.35 -18.03 -15.24
N GLU A 418 12.60 -19.32 -15.00
CA GLU A 418 12.80 -20.31 -16.08
C GLU A 418 11.56 -20.48 -16.94
N HIS A 419 10.37 -20.48 -16.33
CA HIS A 419 9.10 -20.52 -17.06
C HIS A 419 8.91 -19.29 -17.96
N ARG A 420 9.21 -18.10 -17.44
CA ARG A 420 9.18 -16.84 -18.21
C ARG A 420 10.22 -16.84 -19.34
N ARG A 421 11.43 -17.36 -19.10
CA ARG A 421 12.46 -17.52 -20.15
C ARG A 421 11.98 -18.40 -21.30
N LYS A 422 11.35 -19.55 -20.99
CA LYS A 422 10.72 -20.41 -22.01
C LYS A 422 9.58 -19.71 -22.75
N GLY A 423 8.92 -18.75 -22.10
CA GLY A 423 7.91 -17.89 -22.68
C GLY A 423 8.44 -16.74 -23.54
N GLY A 424 9.76 -16.62 -23.74
CA GLY A 424 10.40 -15.59 -24.56
C GLY A 424 10.93 -14.37 -23.80
N PHE A 425 10.81 -14.34 -22.48
CA PHE A 425 11.32 -13.24 -21.65
C PHE A 425 12.81 -13.40 -21.32
N THR A 426 13.46 -12.28 -21.00
CA THR A 426 14.78 -12.20 -20.39
C THR A 426 14.59 -11.84 -18.91
N PRO A 427 14.55 -12.83 -18.01
CA PRO A 427 14.28 -12.57 -16.60
C PRO A 427 15.52 -12.04 -15.86
N LEU A 428 15.31 -11.08 -14.95
CA LEU A 428 16.30 -10.65 -13.95
C LEU A 428 15.69 -10.78 -12.55
N ILE A 429 16.42 -11.38 -11.60
CA ILE A 429 16.03 -11.44 -10.19
C ILE A 429 17.05 -10.65 -9.37
N ILE A 430 16.58 -9.60 -8.69
CA ILE A 430 17.38 -8.71 -7.86
C ILE A 430 16.89 -8.71 -6.42
N GLU A 431 17.80 -8.66 -5.45
CA GLU A 431 17.42 -8.49 -4.05
C GLU A 431 17.15 -7.03 -3.75
N ALA A 432 16.05 -6.74 -3.04
CA ALA A 432 15.65 -5.38 -2.71
C ALA A 432 16.71 -4.66 -1.87
N ARG A 433 17.42 -5.39 -0.99
CA ARG A 433 18.56 -4.87 -0.23
C ARG A 433 19.65 -4.31 -1.14
N GLU A 434 19.91 -4.94 -2.28
CA GLU A 434 20.90 -4.45 -3.23
C GLU A 434 20.50 -3.08 -3.80
N LEU A 435 19.20 -2.85 -3.95
CA LEU A 435 18.65 -1.58 -4.39
C LEU A 435 18.72 -0.52 -3.30
N TYR A 436 18.36 -0.85 -2.04
CA TYR A 436 18.46 0.09 -0.92
C TYR A 436 19.88 0.58 -0.71
N ASP A 437 20.84 -0.36 -0.68
CA ASP A 437 22.27 -0.08 -0.51
C ASP A 437 22.87 0.76 -1.65
N THR A 438 22.24 0.72 -2.83
CA THR A 438 22.66 1.46 -4.04
C THR A 438 22.02 2.84 -4.14
N PHE A 439 20.70 2.95 -3.91
CA PHE A 439 19.91 4.15 -4.24
C PHE A 439 19.48 4.97 -3.02
N THR A 440 19.32 4.34 -1.85
CA THR A 440 18.83 5.00 -0.62
C THR A 440 19.84 4.90 0.52
N HIS A 441 21.10 4.59 0.20
CA HIS A 441 22.18 4.45 1.17
C HIS A 441 21.92 3.41 2.28
N GLY A 442 21.10 2.40 1.99
CA GLY A 442 20.74 1.32 2.91
C GLY A 442 19.41 1.53 3.64
N ASP A 443 18.77 2.70 3.51
CA ASP A 443 17.46 2.94 4.10
C ASP A 443 16.37 2.12 3.39
N PHE A 444 15.47 1.53 4.17
CA PHE A 444 14.31 0.78 3.70
C PHE A 444 13.26 1.75 3.14
N ASP A 445 13.41 2.13 1.87
CA ASP A 445 12.55 3.11 1.19
C ASP A 445 12.17 2.59 -0.22
N PRO A 446 10.87 2.57 -0.58
CA PRO A 446 10.41 2.12 -1.89
C PRO A 446 11.05 2.89 -3.05
N LYS A 447 11.47 4.14 -2.86
CA LYS A 447 12.12 4.96 -3.91
C LYS A 447 13.33 4.28 -4.53
N ALA A 448 14.06 3.43 -3.79
CA ALA A 448 15.18 2.67 -4.34
C ALA A 448 14.75 1.80 -5.53
N ILE A 449 13.59 1.15 -5.42
CA ILE A 449 13.02 0.29 -6.46
C ILE A 449 12.58 1.15 -7.65
N GLY A 450 11.85 2.24 -7.42
CA GLY A 450 11.42 3.16 -8.48
C GLY A 450 12.59 3.80 -9.24
N MET A 451 13.66 4.19 -8.53
CA MET A 451 14.89 4.71 -9.15
C MET A 451 15.58 3.65 -10.02
N PHE A 452 15.66 2.42 -9.52
CA PHE A 452 16.21 1.29 -10.26
C PHE A 452 15.43 1.04 -11.56
N VAL A 453 14.10 0.92 -11.48
CA VAL A 453 13.25 0.63 -12.65
C VAL A 453 13.34 1.76 -13.68
N ARG A 454 13.36 3.02 -13.23
CA ARG A 454 13.54 4.19 -14.10
C ARG A 454 14.88 4.16 -14.82
N LYS A 455 15.97 3.83 -14.12
CA LYS A 455 17.31 3.70 -14.75
C LYS A 455 17.40 2.52 -15.70
N ALA A 456 16.88 1.36 -15.31
CA ALA A 456 16.77 0.20 -16.19
C ALA A 456 15.97 0.54 -17.48
N HIS A 457 14.86 1.26 -17.37
CA HIS A 457 14.06 1.67 -18.53
C HIS A 457 14.75 2.71 -19.43
N GLN A 458 15.59 3.59 -18.85
CA GLN A 458 16.35 4.59 -19.59
C GLN A 458 17.56 3.98 -20.29
N ASP A 459 18.33 3.15 -19.59
CA ASP A 459 19.72 2.85 -19.95
C ASP A 459 19.91 1.43 -20.54
N TRP A 460 18.94 0.51 -20.36
CA TRP A 460 19.04 -0.82 -20.95
C TRP A 460 18.60 -0.86 -22.41
N LYS A 461 19.28 -1.71 -23.20
CA LYS A 461 18.86 -2.03 -24.58
C LYS A 461 17.51 -2.73 -24.60
N LYS A 462 17.34 -3.78 -23.78
CA LYS A 462 16.05 -4.44 -23.55
C LYS A 462 15.43 -3.87 -22.28
N LYS A 463 14.42 -3.01 -22.48
CA LYS A 463 13.74 -2.30 -21.39
C LYS A 463 12.83 -3.24 -20.58
N PRO A 464 12.69 -3.02 -19.26
CA PRO A 464 11.68 -3.71 -18.46
C PRO A 464 10.29 -3.44 -19.02
N ARG A 465 9.48 -4.49 -19.13
CA ARG A 465 8.04 -4.41 -19.44
C ARG A 465 7.17 -4.84 -18.25
N TYR A 466 7.72 -5.70 -17.40
CA TYR A 466 7.02 -6.25 -16.24
C TYR A 466 7.93 -6.20 -15.01
N LEU A 467 7.36 -5.76 -13.88
CA LEU A 467 7.97 -5.78 -12.57
C LEU A 467 7.12 -6.63 -11.63
N LEU A 468 7.67 -7.73 -11.13
CA LEU A 468 7.05 -8.55 -10.09
C LEU A 468 7.74 -8.29 -8.75
N LEU A 469 6.99 -7.80 -7.78
CA LEU A 469 7.43 -7.68 -6.39
C LEU A 469 7.09 -8.97 -5.65
N VAL A 470 8.09 -9.62 -5.04
CA VAL A 470 7.89 -10.87 -4.29
C VAL A 470 8.27 -10.65 -2.83
N GLY A 471 7.22 -10.51 -2.02
CA GLY A 471 7.26 -10.15 -0.62
C GLY A 471 6.05 -9.27 -0.28
N ASP A 472 5.56 -9.39 0.94
CA ASP A 472 4.42 -8.59 1.41
C ASP A 472 4.78 -7.11 1.56
N ALA A 473 3.79 -6.23 1.74
CA ALA A 473 4.06 -4.86 2.17
C ALA A 473 3.67 -4.67 3.64
N ASP A 474 4.29 -3.68 4.28
CA ASP A 474 3.92 -3.23 5.62
C ASP A 474 4.29 -1.75 5.76
N HIS A 475 3.48 -0.99 6.48
CA HIS A 475 3.76 0.38 6.91
C HIS A 475 3.78 0.44 8.45
N GLY A 476 4.93 0.20 9.08
CA GLY A 476 4.94 -0.09 10.51
C GLY A 476 6.31 0.10 11.13
N ALA A 477 6.34 0.83 12.25
CA ALA A 477 7.45 0.90 13.21
C ALA A 477 7.70 -0.45 13.90
N ASP A 478 6.67 -1.29 13.97
CA ASP A 478 6.78 -2.61 14.54
C ASP A 478 7.57 -3.51 13.60
N TRP A 479 8.74 -3.91 14.11
CA TRP A 479 9.65 -5.03 13.87
C TRP A 479 9.21 -6.27 13.04
N ILE A 480 8.00 -6.30 12.47
CA ILE A 480 7.48 -7.25 11.48
C ILE A 480 7.73 -6.75 10.03
N SER A 481 8.59 -5.73 9.82
CA SER A 481 9.46 -5.74 8.63
C SER A 481 10.46 -6.89 8.74
N THR A 482 9.90 -8.10 8.74
CA THR A 482 10.62 -9.34 8.55
C THR A 482 11.48 -9.18 7.30
N LYS A 483 12.54 -9.97 7.17
CA LYS A 483 13.37 -10.07 5.97
C LYS A 483 12.59 -10.53 4.71
N GLU A 484 11.27 -10.39 4.70
CA GLU A 484 10.28 -10.97 3.80
C GLU A 484 9.31 -9.92 3.23
N THR A 485 9.39 -8.64 3.66
CA THR A 485 8.59 -7.54 3.08
C THR A 485 9.37 -6.74 2.04
N ILE A 486 8.62 -6.11 1.13
CA ILE A 486 9.07 -5.15 0.11
C ILE A 486 8.15 -3.92 0.26
N PRO A 487 8.69 -2.73 0.61
CA PRO A 487 7.85 -1.57 0.85
C PRO A 487 7.14 -1.15 -0.43
N THR A 488 5.98 -0.52 -0.26
CA THR A 488 5.17 0.06 -1.34
C THR A 488 5.18 1.58 -1.23
N HIS A 489 4.80 2.30 -2.28
CA HIS A 489 4.66 3.74 -2.19
C HIS A 489 3.40 4.13 -1.43
N LEU A 490 3.48 5.17 -0.60
CA LEU A 490 2.34 5.88 -0.06
C LEU A 490 2.15 7.19 -0.84
N VAL A 491 1.27 7.17 -1.84
CA VAL A 491 0.93 8.34 -2.66
C VAL A 491 -0.14 9.16 -1.97
N MET A 492 0.05 10.46 -1.93
CA MET A 492 -0.93 11.39 -1.38
C MET A 492 -2.08 11.63 -2.38
N THR A 493 -3.26 11.10 -2.06
CA THR A 493 -4.51 11.25 -2.82
C THR A 493 -5.47 12.18 -2.10
N ASP A 494 -6.29 12.92 -2.85
CA ASP A 494 -7.20 13.91 -2.27
C ASP A 494 -8.41 13.27 -1.57
N TYR A 495 -8.80 12.06 -1.97
CA TYR A 495 -9.91 11.33 -1.36
C TYR A 495 -9.50 10.49 -0.14
N ASN A 496 -8.29 9.90 -0.14
CA ASN A 496 -7.86 8.93 0.88
C ASN A 496 -6.66 9.36 1.72
N GLY A 497 -5.96 10.44 1.35
CA GLY A 497 -4.68 10.76 1.97
C GLY A 497 -3.61 9.77 1.52
N ALA A 498 -2.87 9.20 2.47
CA ALA A 498 -1.77 8.28 2.17
C ALA A 498 -2.31 6.94 1.62
N THR A 499 -2.14 6.73 0.31
CA THR A 499 -2.66 5.58 -0.41
C THR A 499 -1.54 4.66 -0.83
N ALA A 500 -1.60 3.41 -0.36
CA ALA A 500 -0.64 2.39 -0.75
C ALA A 500 -0.82 1.96 -2.19
N THR A 501 0.25 2.00 -2.95
CA THR A 501 0.21 1.68 -4.37
C THR A 501 1.59 1.28 -4.90
N ASP A 502 1.59 0.24 -5.73
CA ASP A 502 2.79 -0.19 -6.45
C ASP A 502 2.92 0.48 -7.83
N ALA A 503 1.89 1.22 -8.29
CA ALA A 503 1.89 1.87 -9.60
C ALA A 503 3.07 2.83 -9.85
N PRO A 504 3.56 3.63 -8.87
CA PRO A 504 4.71 4.51 -9.09
C PRO A 504 6.02 3.79 -9.42
N PHE A 505 6.13 2.48 -9.16
CA PHE A 505 7.30 1.71 -9.64
C PHE A 505 7.29 1.56 -11.17
N GLY A 506 6.11 1.56 -11.78
CA GLY A 506 5.88 1.37 -13.21
C GLY A 506 5.79 2.67 -14.01
N ASP A 507 5.46 3.77 -13.36
CA ASP A 507 5.40 5.13 -13.93
C ASP A 507 6.79 5.77 -13.99
N VAL A 508 7.54 5.42 -15.04
CA VAL A 508 8.96 5.78 -15.18
C VAL A 508 9.15 7.17 -15.78
N ASN A 509 8.09 7.82 -16.26
CA ASN A 509 8.12 9.19 -16.78
C ASN A 509 7.40 10.21 -15.87
N GLY A 510 6.59 9.75 -14.91
CA GLY A 510 5.85 10.57 -13.96
C GLY A 510 4.53 11.14 -14.48
N ASP A 511 3.94 10.55 -15.52
CA ASP A 511 2.71 11.05 -16.16
C ASP A 511 1.41 10.40 -15.63
N GLY A 512 1.52 9.47 -14.67
CA GLY A 512 0.40 8.75 -14.08
C GLY A 512 0.00 7.47 -14.82
N THR A 513 0.72 7.09 -15.89
CA THR A 513 0.55 5.81 -16.58
C THR A 513 1.77 4.91 -16.36
N CYS A 514 1.58 3.59 -16.41
CA CYS A 514 2.67 2.65 -16.21
C CYS A 514 3.27 2.20 -17.54
N GLU A 515 4.54 2.55 -17.82
CA GLU A 515 5.31 1.91 -18.90
C GLU A 515 5.74 0.49 -18.55
N VAL A 516 5.94 0.22 -17.26
CA VAL A 516 6.31 -1.10 -16.73
C VAL A 516 5.16 -1.64 -15.89
N MET A 517 4.58 -2.76 -16.30
CA MET A 517 3.41 -3.32 -15.63
C MET A 517 3.82 -3.97 -14.31
N VAL A 518 3.26 -3.49 -13.21
CA VAL A 518 3.63 -3.92 -11.86
C VAL A 518 2.60 -4.89 -11.30
N GLY A 519 3.08 -5.97 -10.68
CA GLY A 519 2.26 -6.84 -9.86
C GLY A 519 3.03 -7.33 -8.64
N ARG A 520 2.30 -7.83 -7.64
CA ARG A 520 2.87 -8.27 -6.36
C ARG A 520 2.42 -9.68 -5.99
N PHE A 521 3.34 -10.47 -5.48
CA PHE A 521 3.05 -11.63 -4.64
C PHE A 521 3.23 -11.24 -3.17
N PRO A 522 2.14 -10.88 -2.47
CA PRO A 522 2.17 -10.54 -1.05
C PRO A 522 2.27 -11.82 -0.22
N VAL A 523 3.50 -12.22 0.08
CA VAL A 523 3.83 -13.48 0.78
C VAL A 523 4.78 -13.22 1.92
N ARG A 524 4.55 -13.89 3.05
CA ARG A 524 5.42 -13.88 4.25
C ARG A 524 5.97 -15.25 4.59
N SER A 525 5.85 -16.21 3.67
CA SER A 525 6.37 -17.57 3.87
C SER A 525 6.79 -18.21 2.54
N ARG A 526 7.72 -19.17 2.64
CA ARG A 526 8.16 -19.97 1.50
C ARG A 526 7.01 -20.74 0.86
N ASP A 527 6.10 -21.28 1.68
CA ASP A 527 5.02 -22.15 1.21
C ASP A 527 3.95 -21.36 0.46
N ASP A 528 3.64 -20.14 0.92
CA ASP A 528 2.77 -19.22 0.20
C ASP A 528 3.36 -18.89 -1.18
N LEU A 529 4.66 -18.58 -1.24
CA LEU A 529 5.32 -18.27 -2.50
C LEU A 529 5.30 -19.45 -3.48
N LEU A 530 5.63 -20.66 -3.01
CA LEU A 530 5.58 -21.86 -3.85
C LEU A 530 4.16 -22.17 -4.32
N THR A 531 3.15 -21.91 -3.47
CA THR A 531 1.74 -22.08 -3.82
C THR A 531 1.33 -21.15 -4.96
N VAL A 532 1.67 -19.87 -4.87
CA VAL A 532 1.32 -18.90 -5.92
C VAL A 532 2.10 -19.16 -7.21
N ILE A 533 3.42 -19.42 -7.13
CA ILE A 533 4.26 -19.73 -8.31
C ILE A 533 3.76 -20.98 -9.03
N SER A 534 3.53 -22.07 -8.31
CA SER A 534 3.11 -23.34 -8.93
C SER A 534 1.77 -23.17 -9.65
N ARG A 535 0.81 -22.49 -9.03
CA ARG A 535 -0.49 -22.22 -9.65
C ARG A 535 -0.36 -21.34 -10.90
N THR A 536 0.46 -20.29 -10.88
CA THR A 536 0.72 -19.45 -12.06
C THR A 536 1.31 -20.29 -13.21
N ILE A 537 2.32 -21.11 -12.93
CA ILE A 537 2.96 -21.96 -13.94
C ILE A 537 1.99 -23.03 -14.48
N ASP A 538 1.26 -23.71 -13.61
CA ASP A 538 0.31 -24.76 -14.00
C ASP A 538 -0.85 -24.19 -14.82
N LEU A 539 -1.35 -23.01 -14.47
CA LEU A 539 -2.40 -22.33 -15.24
C LEU A 539 -1.96 -22.02 -16.68
N GLU A 540 -0.70 -21.62 -16.87
CA GLU A 540 -0.17 -21.28 -18.21
C GLU A 540 0.28 -22.48 -19.02
N ARG A 541 0.75 -23.56 -18.37
CA ARG A 541 1.26 -24.74 -19.07
C ARG A 541 0.21 -25.79 -19.34
N ARG A 542 -0.68 -26.02 -18.37
CA ARG A 542 -1.64 -27.14 -18.34
C ARG A 542 -2.93 -26.70 -17.62
N PRO A 543 -3.63 -25.67 -18.12
CA PRO A 543 -4.90 -25.26 -17.53
C PRO A 543 -5.85 -26.47 -17.53
N PRO A 544 -6.57 -26.75 -16.42
CA PRO A 544 -7.57 -27.81 -16.41
C PRO A 544 -8.58 -27.59 -17.54
N PRO A 545 -8.96 -28.63 -18.32
CA PRO A 545 -9.97 -28.45 -19.35
C PRO A 545 -11.34 -28.14 -18.75
N GLY A 546 -12.19 -27.48 -19.53
CA GLY A 546 -13.61 -27.36 -19.22
C GLY A 546 -14.12 -25.92 -19.23
N ALA A 547 -15.45 -25.82 -19.16
CA ALA A 547 -16.20 -24.59 -19.43
C ALA A 547 -15.81 -23.36 -18.60
N TRP A 548 -15.05 -23.50 -17.51
CA TRP A 548 -14.56 -22.38 -16.72
C TRP A 548 -13.74 -21.38 -17.56
N ARG A 549 -12.99 -21.84 -18.57
CA ARG A 549 -12.19 -20.97 -19.47
C ARG A 549 -13.02 -20.02 -20.33
N ARG A 550 -14.33 -20.24 -20.45
CA ARG A 550 -15.26 -19.32 -21.11
C ARG A 550 -16.26 -18.65 -20.16
N ARG A 551 -16.17 -18.86 -18.85
CA ARG A 551 -17.09 -18.28 -17.86
C ARG A 551 -16.62 -16.91 -17.40
N VAL A 552 -17.54 -15.96 -17.44
CA VAL A 552 -17.39 -14.61 -16.89
C VAL A 552 -18.47 -14.43 -15.82
N ARG A 553 -18.09 -14.22 -14.57
CA ARG A 553 -19.02 -14.19 -13.44
C ARG A 553 -19.06 -12.83 -12.79
N PHE A 554 -20.25 -12.35 -12.46
CA PHE A 554 -20.45 -11.13 -11.70
C PHE A 554 -21.20 -11.45 -10.41
N VAL A 555 -20.65 -10.99 -9.29
CA VAL A 555 -21.30 -11.02 -7.98
C VAL A 555 -21.46 -9.56 -7.56
N ALA A 556 -22.69 -9.12 -7.32
CA ALA A 556 -22.99 -7.75 -6.93
C ALA A 556 -23.65 -7.74 -5.55
N GLY A 557 -23.17 -6.89 -4.64
CA GLY A 557 -23.84 -6.59 -3.38
C GLY A 557 -25.09 -5.73 -3.56
N GLU A 558 -25.64 -5.24 -2.45
CA GLU A 558 -26.70 -4.22 -2.47
C GLU A 558 -26.07 -2.83 -2.58
N ALA A 559 -26.54 -2.00 -3.52
CA ALA A 559 -26.00 -0.64 -3.70
C ALA A 559 -26.52 0.36 -2.64
N ARG A 560 -27.70 0.09 -2.06
CA ARG A 560 -28.31 0.83 -0.95
C ARG A 560 -28.54 2.33 -1.21
N PHE A 561 -28.74 2.76 -2.46
CA PHE A 561 -29.14 4.14 -2.75
C PHE A 561 -30.66 4.31 -2.59
N ASN A 562 -31.41 3.77 -3.54
CA ASN A 562 -32.86 3.56 -3.50
C ASN A 562 -33.25 2.64 -4.66
N PRO A 563 -34.42 1.97 -4.60
CA PRO A 563 -34.79 0.94 -5.59
C PRO A 563 -34.81 1.43 -7.05
N MET A 564 -35.17 2.69 -7.29
CA MET A 564 -35.21 3.26 -8.64
C MET A 564 -33.80 3.41 -9.22
N ILE A 565 -32.88 4.02 -8.46
CA ILE A 565 -31.48 4.23 -8.86
C ILE A 565 -30.79 2.88 -9.04
N ASP A 566 -30.97 1.97 -8.08
CA ASP A 566 -30.35 0.64 -8.09
C ASP A 566 -30.77 -0.15 -9.34
N GLY A 567 -32.05 -0.08 -9.71
CA GLY A 567 -32.55 -0.69 -10.95
C GLY A 567 -31.99 -0.06 -12.22
N ILE A 568 -31.71 1.26 -12.24
CA ILE A 568 -31.06 1.93 -13.38
C ILE A 568 -29.60 1.48 -13.51
N ILE A 569 -28.88 1.39 -12.39
CA ILE A 569 -27.49 0.92 -12.33
C ILE A 569 -27.40 -0.51 -12.86
N GLU A 570 -28.24 -1.42 -12.37
CA GLU A 570 -28.26 -2.83 -12.82
C GLU A 570 -28.54 -2.93 -14.33
N ARG A 571 -29.56 -2.24 -14.85
CA ARG A 571 -29.90 -2.28 -16.28
C ARG A 571 -28.79 -1.72 -17.14
N THR A 572 -28.14 -0.65 -16.69
CA THR A 572 -27.03 0.00 -17.41
C THR A 572 -25.81 -0.90 -17.43
N PHE A 573 -25.44 -1.46 -16.27
CA PHE A 573 -24.38 -2.44 -16.14
C PHE A 573 -24.60 -3.60 -17.11
N ARG A 574 -25.77 -4.25 -17.06
CA ARG A 574 -26.10 -5.39 -17.93
C ARG A 574 -25.97 -5.06 -19.41
N ARG A 575 -26.43 -3.87 -19.82
CA ARG A 575 -26.32 -3.41 -21.23
C ARG A 575 -24.87 -3.23 -21.64
N VAL A 576 -24.07 -2.61 -20.79
CA VAL A 576 -22.65 -2.33 -21.05
C VAL A 576 -21.87 -3.64 -21.12
N VAL A 577 -21.92 -4.49 -20.08
CA VAL A 577 -21.14 -5.75 -20.10
C VAL A 577 -21.57 -6.71 -21.21
N SER A 578 -22.86 -6.73 -21.58
CA SER A 578 -23.33 -7.53 -22.74
C SER A 578 -22.79 -7.04 -24.08
N LYS A 579 -22.33 -5.78 -24.16
CA LYS A 579 -21.71 -5.20 -25.35
C LYS A 579 -20.21 -5.45 -25.39
N GLU A 580 -19.54 -5.36 -24.24
CA GLU A 580 -18.08 -5.47 -24.16
C GLU A 580 -17.59 -6.93 -24.09
N ILE A 581 -18.39 -7.85 -23.56
CA ILE A 581 -18.04 -9.28 -23.48
C ILE A 581 -18.50 -9.99 -24.76
N PRO A 582 -17.61 -10.68 -25.50
CA PRO A 582 -17.99 -11.41 -26.70
C PRO A 582 -19.00 -12.52 -26.39
N ALA A 583 -20.00 -12.69 -27.26
CA ALA A 583 -21.10 -13.64 -27.06
C ALA A 583 -20.68 -15.11 -26.89
N ALA A 584 -19.47 -15.47 -27.32
CA ALA A 584 -18.89 -16.80 -27.12
C ALA A 584 -18.59 -17.12 -25.64
N PHE A 585 -18.44 -16.09 -24.80
CA PHE A 585 -18.23 -16.23 -23.36
C PHE A 585 -19.58 -16.33 -22.62
N ARG A 586 -19.65 -17.26 -21.66
CA ARG A 586 -20.84 -17.45 -20.83
C ARG A 586 -20.79 -16.53 -19.63
N MET A 587 -21.59 -15.46 -19.69
CA MET A 587 -21.78 -14.54 -18.57
C MET A 587 -22.84 -15.05 -17.59
N SER A 588 -22.60 -14.90 -16.29
CA SER A 588 -23.59 -15.09 -15.22
C SER A 588 -23.50 -13.99 -14.16
N MET A 589 -24.62 -13.73 -13.48
CA MET A 589 -24.80 -12.69 -12.48
C MET A 589 -25.47 -13.25 -11.22
N THR A 590 -24.96 -12.85 -10.05
CA THR A 590 -25.53 -13.13 -8.73
C THR A 590 -25.66 -11.82 -7.97
N TYR A 591 -26.88 -11.37 -7.69
CA TYR A 591 -27.16 -10.05 -7.10
C TYR A 591 -27.69 -10.16 -5.67
N GLY A 592 -27.24 -9.29 -4.78
CA GLY A 592 -27.77 -9.14 -3.42
C GLY A 592 -29.10 -8.40 -3.36
N ASN A 593 -29.51 -7.71 -4.43
CA ASN A 593 -30.76 -6.95 -4.50
C ASN A 593 -31.98 -7.89 -4.68
N PRO A 594 -32.93 -7.95 -3.73
CA PRO A 594 -34.13 -8.80 -3.81
C PRO A 594 -35.05 -8.53 -5.01
N ASP A 595 -35.04 -7.31 -5.56
CA ASP A 595 -35.85 -6.94 -6.71
C ASP A 595 -35.22 -7.36 -8.05
N SER A 596 -33.97 -7.84 -8.04
CA SER A 596 -33.27 -8.27 -9.23
C SER A 596 -33.76 -9.65 -9.68
N PRO A 597 -33.95 -9.90 -11.00
CA PRO A 597 -34.16 -11.26 -11.50
C PRO A 597 -32.94 -12.18 -11.27
N PHE A 598 -31.77 -11.61 -10.93
CA PHE A 598 -30.55 -12.33 -10.60
C PHE A 598 -30.34 -12.50 -9.09
N TYR A 599 -31.34 -12.16 -8.26
CA TYR A 599 -31.27 -12.30 -6.81
C TYR A 599 -31.00 -13.75 -6.39
N TRP A 600 -30.17 -13.94 -5.37
CA TRP A 600 -30.00 -15.23 -4.69
C TRP A 600 -30.36 -15.08 -3.21
N PRO A 601 -31.03 -16.08 -2.58
CA PRO A 601 -31.48 -15.95 -1.20
C PRO A 601 -30.35 -15.59 -0.23
N ALA A 602 -30.56 -14.55 0.59
CA ALA A 602 -29.50 -13.97 1.42
C ALA A 602 -28.84 -14.97 2.37
N GLY A 603 -29.63 -15.83 3.04
CA GLY A 603 -29.12 -16.89 3.92
C GLY A 603 -28.29 -17.98 3.24
N ARG A 604 -28.29 -18.06 1.90
CA ARG A 604 -27.51 -19.01 1.10
C ARG A 604 -26.50 -18.33 0.17
N PHE A 605 -26.29 -17.03 0.33
CA PHE A 605 -25.50 -16.23 -0.62
C PHE A 605 -24.02 -16.55 -0.56
N SER A 606 -23.46 -16.65 0.65
CA SER A 606 -22.05 -17.06 0.84
C SER A 606 -21.77 -18.42 0.20
N ASP A 607 -22.64 -19.41 0.42
CA ASP A 607 -22.50 -20.74 -0.18
C ASP A 607 -22.57 -20.69 -1.71
N ARG A 608 -23.41 -19.81 -2.28
CA ARG A 608 -23.46 -19.59 -3.72
C ARG A 608 -22.15 -19.03 -4.25
N VAL A 609 -21.61 -17.99 -3.63
CA VAL A 609 -20.34 -17.37 -4.05
C VAL A 609 -19.18 -18.35 -3.91
N ILE A 610 -19.10 -19.10 -2.81
CA ILE A 610 -18.11 -20.18 -2.61
C ILE A 610 -18.25 -21.24 -3.70
N SER A 611 -19.47 -21.69 -3.99
CA SER A 611 -19.73 -22.65 -5.07
C SER A 611 -19.31 -22.08 -6.43
N GLU A 612 -19.55 -20.79 -6.68
CA GLU A 612 -19.16 -20.17 -7.94
C GLU A 612 -17.64 -20.03 -8.07
N LEU A 613 -16.93 -19.72 -7.00
CA LEU A 613 -15.46 -19.77 -6.98
C LEU A 613 -14.98 -21.21 -7.24
N ASN A 614 -15.53 -22.21 -6.54
CA ASN A 614 -15.05 -23.60 -6.66
C ASN A 614 -15.33 -24.24 -8.02
N GLN A 615 -16.39 -23.81 -8.71
CA GLN A 615 -16.70 -24.26 -10.08
C GLN A 615 -15.74 -23.68 -11.13
N GLY A 616 -15.04 -22.60 -10.81
CA GLY A 616 -14.10 -21.95 -11.71
C GLY A 616 -14.72 -20.93 -12.67
N ALA A 617 -13.97 -19.86 -12.94
CA ALA A 617 -14.21 -18.87 -13.98
C ALA A 617 -12.89 -18.34 -14.58
N LEU A 618 -12.95 -17.88 -15.83
CA LEU A 618 -11.84 -17.15 -16.45
C LEU A 618 -11.65 -15.81 -15.72
N VAL A 619 -12.76 -15.12 -15.45
CA VAL A 619 -12.79 -13.97 -14.56
C VAL A 619 -14.08 -13.99 -13.75
N MET A 620 -13.93 -13.78 -12.45
CA MET A 620 -15.02 -13.42 -11.55
C MET A 620 -14.81 -11.97 -11.10
N THR A 621 -15.87 -11.17 -11.15
CA THR A 621 -15.86 -9.79 -10.69
C THR A 621 -16.85 -9.64 -9.54
N TYR A 622 -16.36 -9.20 -8.39
CA TYR A 622 -17.19 -8.72 -7.30
C TYR A 622 -17.33 -7.19 -7.37
N VAL A 623 -18.54 -6.67 -7.18
CA VAL A 623 -18.83 -5.23 -7.10
C VAL A 623 -19.71 -4.96 -5.89
N GLY A 624 -19.27 -4.09 -4.98
CA GLY A 624 -20.06 -3.75 -3.80
C GLY A 624 -19.23 -3.10 -2.71
N HIS A 625 -19.71 -3.18 -1.48
CA HIS A 625 -18.95 -2.73 -0.32
C HIS A 625 -17.88 -3.75 0.07
N GLY A 626 -16.86 -3.27 0.78
CA GLY A 626 -15.76 -4.11 1.23
C GLY A 626 -15.10 -3.53 2.47
N SER A 627 -14.45 -4.43 3.20
CA SER A 627 -13.52 -4.12 4.29
C SER A 627 -12.22 -4.88 4.03
N THR A 628 -11.19 -4.64 4.85
CA THR A 628 -9.93 -5.42 4.75
C THR A 628 -10.19 -6.93 4.74
N ARG A 629 -11.18 -7.42 5.50
CA ARG A 629 -11.37 -8.86 5.76
C ARG A 629 -12.68 -9.45 5.25
N ALA A 630 -13.49 -8.69 4.52
CA ALA A 630 -14.77 -9.19 4.02
C ALA A 630 -15.25 -8.41 2.80
N PHE A 631 -16.04 -9.09 1.98
CA PHE A 631 -17.01 -8.47 1.09
C PHE A 631 -18.21 -7.99 1.91
N ASP A 632 -19.16 -7.35 1.26
CA ASP A 632 -20.37 -6.83 1.90
C ASP A 632 -21.22 -7.92 2.59
N ARG A 633 -22.16 -7.46 3.42
CA ARG A 633 -23.26 -8.26 3.96
C ARG A 633 -24.56 -7.85 3.28
N ILE A 634 -25.50 -8.77 3.17
CA ILE A 634 -26.82 -8.53 2.57
C ILE A 634 -27.92 -8.87 3.57
N ARG A 635 -29.07 -8.22 3.42
CA ARG A 635 -30.20 -8.39 4.33
C ARG A 635 -31.26 -9.28 3.69
N ASP A 636 -31.81 -10.19 4.48
CA ASP A 636 -33.03 -10.89 4.10
C ASP A 636 -34.28 -10.04 4.40
N PRO A 637 -35.47 -10.39 3.86
CA PRO A 637 -36.70 -9.66 4.12
C PRO A 637 -37.14 -9.61 5.60
N SER A 638 -36.62 -10.50 6.45
CA SER A 638 -36.86 -10.49 7.91
C SER A 638 -35.90 -9.57 8.68
N GLY A 639 -34.93 -8.97 7.99
CA GLY A 639 -33.90 -8.11 8.58
C GLY A 639 -32.63 -8.85 9.02
N GLY A 640 -32.56 -10.17 8.81
CA GLY A 640 -31.36 -10.97 9.08
C GLY A 640 -30.19 -10.56 8.18
N VAL A 641 -28.98 -10.53 8.75
CA VAL A 641 -27.77 -10.05 8.06
C VAL A 641 -26.86 -11.23 7.74
N HIS A 642 -26.51 -11.39 6.46
CA HIS A 642 -25.76 -12.54 5.95
C HIS A 642 -24.52 -12.09 5.16
N PRO A 643 -23.34 -12.72 5.34
CA PRO A 643 -22.13 -12.32 4.61
C PRO A 643 -22.19 -12.77 3.15
N ILE A 644 -21.62 -11.97 2.24
CA ILE A 644 -21.33 -12.41 0.88
C ILE A 644 -20.09 -13.31 0.86
N LEU A 645 -18.98 -12.85 1.43
CA LEU A 645 -17.74 -13.60 1.58
C LEU A 645 -16.88 -12.92 2.65
N ASP A 646 -16.27 -13.68 3.54
CA ASP A 646 -15.31 -13.16 4.52
C ASP A 646 -14.13 -14.13 4.70
N VAL A 647 -13.18 -13.77 5.57
CA VAL A 647 -12.03 -14.63 5.88
C VAL A 647 -12.39 -16.02 6.40
N SER A 648 -13.57 -16.21 7.01
CA SER A 648 -14.03 -17.53 7.47
C SER A 648 -14.46 -18.43 6.30
N SER A 649 -14.79 -17.84 5.14
CA SER A 649 -15.09 -18.56 3.91
C SER A 649 -13.85 -19.03 3.15
N VAL A 650 -12.68 -18.38 3.32
CA VAL A 650 -11.44 -18.68 2.57
C VAL A 650 -11.01 -20.17 2.67
N PRO A 651 -11.09 -20.84 3.84
CA PRO A 651 -10.77 -22.26 3.94
C PRO A 651 -11.59 -23.16 3.00
N LYS A 652 -12.84 -22.77 2.68
CA LYS A 652 -13.79 -23.51 1.82
C LYS A 652 -13.52 -23.34 0.32
N ILE A 653 -12.58 -22.47 -0.06
CA ILE A 653 -12.24 -22.23 -1.47
C ILE A 653 -11.27 -23.30 -1.99
N ASP A 654 -11.75 -24.09 -2.95
CA ASP A 654 -11.00 -25.09 -3.71
C ASP A 654 -11.47 -25.13 -5.17
N ALA A 655 -10.97 -24.21 -6.00
CA ALA A 655 -11.26 -24.18 -7.43
C ALA A 655 -10.46 -25.20 -8.24
N ARG A 656 -9.54 -25.95 -7.62
CA ARG A 656 -8.68 -26.95 -8.29
C ARG A 656 -8.02 -26.43 -9.57
N GLY A 657 -7.49 -25.20 -9.50
CA GLY A 657 -6.81 -24.54 -10.62
C GLY A 657 -7.73 -23.91 -11.69
N ARG A 658 -9.04 -23.79 -11.43
CA ARG A 658 -10.03 -23.25 -12.39
C ARG A 658 -10.44 -21.80 -12.17
N ASN A 659 -9.76 -21.06 -11.29
CA ASN A 659 -9.97 -19.63 -11.10
C ASN A 659 -8.73 -18.88 -11.57
N ALA A 660 -8.81 -18.25 -12.73
CA ALA A 660 -7.71 -17.45 -13.22
C ALA A 660 -7.68 -16.10 -12.49
N ILE A 661 -8.77 -15.32 -12.58
CA ILE A 661 -8.75 -13.92 -12.14
C ILE A 661 -9.97 -13.60 -11.28
N LEU A 662 -9.74 -12.90 -10.17
CA LEU A 662 -10.77 -12.29 -9.34
C LEU A 662 -10.59 -10.77 -9.32
N ALA A 663 -11.51 -10.02 -9.92
CA ALA A 663 -11.53 -8.57 -9.83
C ALA A 663 -12.49 -8.15 -8.70
N ILE A 664 -12.03 -7.34 -7.76
CA ILE A 664 -12.79 -6.94 -6.58
C ILE A 664 -12.90 -5.41 -6.61
N ILE A 665 -14.06 -4.92 -7.03
CA ILE A 665 -14.40 -3.50 -7.11
C ILE A 665 -15.09 -3.12 -5.80
N ALA A 666 -14.28 -2.91 -4.76
CA ALA A 666 -14.72 -2.60 -3.40
C ALA A 666 -13.58 -2.03 -2.54
N CYS A 667 -13.94 -1.20 -1.56
CA CYS A 667 -13.03 -0.59 -0.59
C CYS A 667 -12.15 -1.63 0.17
N TRP A 668 -10.88 -1.30 0.41
CA TRP A 668 -9.95 -1.97 1.35
C TRP A 668 -9.68 -3.47 1.14
N THR A 669 -10.35 -4.14 0.20
CA THR A 669 -10.22 -5.60 0.02
C THR A 669 -8.81 -6.03 -0.36
N GLY A 670 -7.98 -5.11 -0.88
CA GLY A 670 -6.56 -5.28 -1.16
C GLY A 670 -5.68 -4.37 -0.30
N ASN A 671 -6.01 -4.14 0.97
CA ASN A 671 -5.18 -3.40 1.93
C ASN A 671 -3.88 -4.15 2.31
N PHE A 672 -3.05 -4.42 1.32
CA PHE A 672 -1.90 -5.33 1.41
C PHE A 672 -0.73 -4.77 2.22
N ASP A 673 -0.80 -3.51 2.65
CA ASP A 673 0.23 -2.85 3.44
C ASP A 673 -0.13 -2.75 4.93
N GLN A 674 -1.28 -3.30 5.37
CA GLN A 674 -1.72 -3.19 6.76
C GLN A 674 -0.84 -4.00 7.73
N PRO A 675 -0.24 -3.34 8.76
CA PRO A 675 0.56 -4.03 9.76
C PRO A 675 -0.21 -5.13 10.49
N GLY A 676 0.40 -6.31 10.56
CA GLY A 676 -0.10 -7.45 11.35
C GLY A 676 -1.47 -8.02 10.93
N ARG A 677 -2.08 -7.55 9.82
CA ARG A 677 -3.43 -7.97 9.42
C ARG A 677 -3.57 -8.10 7.90
N ASP A 678 -3.65 -9.34 7.46
CA ASP A 678 -3.82 -9.66 6.04
C ASP A 678 -5.21 -9.30 5.52
N SER A 679 -5.23 -8.73 4.32
CA SER A 679 -6.44 -8.51 3.54
C SER A 679 -7.03 -9.81 2.99
N ILE A 680 -8.34 -9.80 2.71
CA ILE A 680 -9.03 -10.95 2.13
C ILE A 680 -8.44 -11.33 0.77
N SER A 681 -7.94 -10.36 -0.01
CA SER A 681 -7.30 -10.63 -1.30
C SER A 681 -5.99 -11.38 -1.14
N GLU A 682 -5.13 -11.02 -0.18
CA GLU A 682 -3.90 -11.78 0.04
C GLU A 682 -4.19 -13.21 0.48
N LEU A 683 -5.17 -13.41 1.35
CA LEU A 683 -5.58 -14.72 1.84
C LEU A 683 -6.15 -15.60 0.72
N LEU A 684 -6.98 -15.01 -0.16
CA LEU A 684 -7.52 -15.71 -1.34
C LEU A 684 -6.43 -16.04 -2.35
N LEU A 685 -5.48 -15.13 -2.59
CA LEU A 685 -4.35 -15.38 -3.48
C LEU A 685 -3.47 -16.51 -2.91
N ARG A 686 -3.10 -16.48 -1.63
CA ARG A 686 -2.24 -17.51 -1.02
C ARG A 686 -2.92 -18.86 -0.84
N LYS A 687 -4.26 -18.92 -0.84
CA LYS A 687 -5.01 -20.17 -0.80
C LYS A 687 -4.69 -21.04 -2.03
N ARG A 688 -4.23 -22.28 -1.83
CA ARG A 688 -3.91 -23.25 -2.91
C ARG A 688 -5.00 -23.39 -3.99
N GLY A 689 -6.27 -23.39 -3.58
CA GLY A 689 -7.43 -23.46 -4.47
C GLY A 689 -8.01 -22.11 -4.90
N GLY A 690 -7.38 -21.00 -4.53
CA GLY A 690 -7.83 -19.64 -4.84
C GLY A 690 -7.43 -19.15 -6.24
N PRO A 691 -7.76 -17.89 -6.58
CA PRO A 691 -7.48 -17.27 -7.87
C PRO A 691 -5.98 -17.13 -8.16
N ALA A 692 -5.57 -17.17 -9.43
CA ALA A 692 -4.17 -16.96 -9.82
C ALA A 692 -3.72 -15.49 -9.78
N ALA A 693 -4.64 -14.55 -9.96
CA ALA A 693 -4.41 -13.13 -9.78
C ALA A 693 -5.67 -12.42 -9.25
N ILE A 694 -5.46 -11.34 -8.52
CA ILE A 694 -6.52 -10.53 -7.93
C ILE A 694 -6.27 -9.04 -8.22
N VAL A 695 -7.30 -8.33 -8.63
CA VAL A 695 -7.30 -6.86 -8.71
C VAL A 695 -8.15 -6.33 -7.57
N ALA A 696 -7.59 -5.51 -6.69
CA ALA A 696 -8.29 -5.01 -5.51
C ALA A 696 -7.81 -3.61 -5.09
N SER A 697 -8.67 -2.87 -4.39
CA SER A 697 -8.36 -1.52 -3.87
C SER A 697 -7.63 -1.60 -2.53
N SER A 698 -6.56 -0.81 -2.37
CA SER A 698 -5.82 -0.69 -1.11
C SER A 698 -6.47 0.25 -0.08
N ARG A 699 -7.36 1.16 -0.52
CA ARG A 699 -8.08 2.14 0.32
C ARG A 699 -9.55 2.23 -0.05
N ILE A 700 -10.24 3.28 0.41
CA ILE A 700 -11.65 3.54 0.11
C ILE A 700 -11.78 3.88 -1.38
N SER A 701 -12.63 3.14 -2.08
CA SER A 701 -13.02 3.46 -3.45
C SER A 701 -14.40 4.12 -3.47
N HIS A 702 -14.72 4.79 -4.58
CA HIS A 702 -15.97 5.50 -4.77
C HIS A 702 -16.77 4.89 -5.94
N PRO A 703 -18.10 4.72 -5.82
CA PRO A 703 -18.91 4.04 -6.83
C PRO A 703 -18.78 4.58 -8.27
N TYR A 704 -18.59 5.90 -8.41
CA TYR A 704 -18.45 6.54 -9.73
C TYR A 704 -17.21 6.07 -10.53
N PRO A 705 -15.97 6.31 -10.08
CA PRO A 705 -14.78 5.81 -10.76
C PRO A 705 -14.69 4.27 -10.74
N ASP A 706 -15.26 3.59 -9.74
CA ASP A 706 -15.38 2.12 -9.74
C ASP A 706 -16.16 1.59 -10.93
N ALA A 707 -17.26 2.26 -11.30
CA ALA A 707 -18.02 1.91 -12.50
C ALA A 707 -17.23 2.13 -13.80
N LEU A 708 -16.42 3.20 -13.86
CA LEU A 708 -15.54 3.49 -14.99
C LEU A 708 -14.40 2.47 -15.09
N PHE A 709 -13.79 2.11 -13.97
CA PHE A 709 -12.73 1.12 -13.90
C PHE A 709 -13.25 -0.29 -14.25
N GLY A 710 -14.42 -0.67 -13.74
CA GLY A 710 -15.07 -1.94 -14.09
C GLY A 710 -15.40 -2.04 -15.58
N LEU A 711 -15.85 -0.93 -16.20
CA LEU A 711 -16.02 -0.85 -17.66
C LEU A 711 -14.68 -0.99 -18.40
N GLY A 712 -13.64 -0.28 -17.93
CA GLY A 712 -12.29 -0.37 -18.45
C GLY A 712 -11.77 -1.81 -18.44
N LEU A 713 -11.93 -2.52 -17.32
CA LEU A 713 -11.58 -3.93 -17.18
C LEU A 713 -12.35 -4.79 -18.18
N ALA A 714 -13.68 -4.67 -18.25
CA ALA A 714 -14.50 -5.45 -19.18
C ALA A 714 -14.06 -5.27 -20.65
N ARG A 715 -13.73 -4.04 -21.06
CA ARG A 715 -13.20 -3.75 -22.41
C ARG A 715 -11.81 -4.30 -22.63
N ALA A 716 -10.87 -3.93 -21.76
CA ALA A 716 -9.46 -4.28 -21.93
C ALA A 716 -9.25 -5.79 -21.99
N PHE A 717 -10.01 -6.54 -21.16
CA PHE A 717 -9.87 -7.98 -21.05
C PHE A 717 -10.15 -8.73 -22.36
N PHE A 718 -11.14 -8.30 -23.14
CA PHE A 718 -11.54 -8.99 -24.36
C PHE A 718 -11.06 -8.30 -25.65
N LYS A 719 -10.52 -7.08 -25.56
CA LYS A 719 -9.99 -6.36 -26.72
C LYS A 719 -8.74 -7.02 -27.32
N SER A 720 -7.89 -7.61 -26.49
CA SER A 720 -6.68 -8.30 -26.95
C SER A 720 -6.25 -9.40 -25.99
N ARG A 721 -5.60 -10.46 -26.50
CA ARG A 721 -5.07 -11.57 -25.70
C ARG A 721 -3.72 -11.22 -25.03
N LYS A 722 -3.62 -10.01 -24.45
CA LYS A 722 -2.41 -9.54 -23.77
C LYS A 722 -2.27 -10.17 -22.37
N PRO A 723 -1.06 -10.15 -21.79
CA PRO A 723 -0.87 -10.47 -20.37
C PRO A 723 -1.69 -9.57 -19.44
N LEU A 724 -1.96 -10.07 -18.24
CA LEU A 724 -2.88 -9.42 -17.29
C LEU A 724 -2.44 -8.00 -16.88
N GLY A 725 -1.14 -7.76 -16.73
CA GLY A 725 -0.61 -6.44 -16.40
C GLY A 725 -0.93 -5.39 -17.46
N ASP A 726 -0.83 -5.74 -18.75
CA ASP A 726 -1.20 -4.82 -19.84
C ASP A 726 -2.72 -4.59 -19.88
N VAL A 727 -3.53 -5.62 -19.60
CA VAL A 727 -5.00 -5.49 -19.51
C VAL A 727 -5.38 -4.53 -18.38
N PHE A 728 -4.69 -4.64 -17.24
CA PHE A 728 -4.92 -3.79 -16.08
C PHE A 728 -4.55 -2.33 -16.35
N GLU A 729 -3.42 -2.06 -16.99
CA GLU A 729 -3.04 -0.70 -17.39
C GLU A 729 -3.97 -0.12 -18.46
N GLU A 730 -4.34 -0.92 -19.46
CA GLU A 730 -5.29 -0.50 -20.48
C GLU A 730 -6.66 -0.16 -19.87
N ALA A 731 -7.09 -0.90 -18.83
CA ALA A 731 -8.30 -0.57 -18.09
C ALA A 731 -8.22 0.78 -17.37
N ARG A 732 -7.06 1.13 -16.78
CA ARG A 732 -6.80 2.47 -16.20
C ARG A 732 -6.86 3.58 -17.25
N GLY A 733 -6.24 3.36 -18.42
CA GLY A 733 -6.33 4.28 -19.55
C GLY A 733 -7.76 4.51 -20.02
N ILE A 734 -8.57 3.44 -20.12
CA ILE A 734 -10.00 3.55 -20.49
C ILE A 734 -10.80 4.28 -19.41
N MET A 735 -10.54 4.03 -18.13
CA MET A 735 -11.18 4.75 -17.01
C MET A 735 -11.00 6.28 -17.15
N MET A 736 -9.78 6.72 -17.45
CA MET A 736 -9.48 8.14 -17.68
C MET A 736 -10.20 8.71 -18.89
N GLN A 737 -10.28 7.96 -19.99
CA GLN A 737 -11.02 8.37 -21.19
C GLN A 737 -12.52 8.52 -20.90
N GLU A 738 -13.11 7.54 -20.21
CA GLU A 738 -14.54 7.50 -19.90
C GLU A 738 -14.98 8.50 -18.82
N ALA A 739 -14.04 9.17 -18.13
CA ALA A 739 -14.34 10.28 -17.23
C ALA A 739 -15.03 11.47 -17.92
N SER A 740 -14.92 11.53 -19.25
CA SER A 740 -15.62 12.48 -20.13
C SER A 740 -16.77 11.83 -20.94
N GLY A 741 -16.94 10.52 -20.81
CA GLY A 741 -17.84 9.68 -21.59
C GLY A 741 -19.30 9.73 -21.14
N SER A 742 -20.13 8.93 -21.80
CA SER A 742 -21.58 8.90 -21.54
C SER A 742 -21.91 8.44 -20.12
N LEU A 743 -21.14 7.49 -19.57
CA LEU A 743 -21.36 7.02 -18.19
C LEU A 743 -21.08 8.14 -17.18
N ALA A 744 -20.03 8.93 -17.41
CA ALA A 744 -19.71 10.09 -16.59
C ALA A 744 -20.77 11.18 -16.64
N LYS A 745 -21.34 11.47 -17.82
CA LYS A 745 -22.43 12.45 -17.95
C LYS A 745 -23.68 12.06 -17.16
N ILE A 746 -23.94 10.76 -17.03
CA ILE A 746 -25.07 10.23 -16.23
C ILE A 746 -24.73 10.25 -14.74
N ALA A 747 -23.50 9.89 -14.35
CA ALA A 747 -23.14 9.72 -12.95
C ALA A 747 -22.78 11.02 -12.23
N LYS A 748 -22.12 11.98 -12.90
CA LYS A 748 -21.63 13.24 -12.29
C LYS A 748 -22.73 14.04 -11.56
N PRO A 749 -23.98 14.16 -12.07
CA PRO A 749 -25.07 14.86 -11.36
C PRO A 749 -25.45 14.26 -10.00
N PHE A 750 -25.12 13.00 -9.73
CA PHE A 750 -25.40 12.32 -8.46
C PHE A 750 -24.27 12.46 -7.43
N LEU A 751 -23.15 13.11 -7.81
CA LEU A 751 -22.03 13.34 -6.91
C LEU A 751 -22.30 14.52 -5.97
N SER A 752 -21.74 14.44 -4.77
CA SER A 752 -21.73 15.58 -3.85
C SER A 752 -20.97 16.76 -4.46
N LYS A 753 -21.49 17.97 -4.28
CA LYS A 753 -20.81 19.22 -4.70
C LYS A 753 -19.44 19.43 -4.05
N ALA A 754 -19.16 18.72 -2.95
CA ALA A 754 -17.88 18.78 -2.25
C ALA A 754 -16.78 17.90 -2.87
N ILE A 755 -17.09 17.15 -3.93
CA ILE A 755 -16.17 16.19 -4.57
C ILE A 755 -15.93 16.65 -6.00
N ASP A 756 -14.67 16.88 -6.36
CA ASP A 756 -14.29 17.08 -7.76
C ASP A 756 -14.24 15.71 -8.48
N PRO A 757 -15.10 15.47 -9.48
CA PRO A 757 -15.17 14.17 -10.16
C PRO A 757 -13.87 13.79 -10.88
N ASP A 758 -13.13 14.76 -11.42
CA ASP A 758 -11.95 14.47 -12.24
C ASP A 758 -10.74 14.14 -11.34
N THR A 759 -10.57 14.88 -10.24
CA THR A 759 -9.63 14.51 -9.15
C THR A 759 -9.94 13.13 -8.59
N LEU A 760 -11.22 12.84 -8.34
CA LEU A 760 -11.63 11.54 -7.82
C LEU A 760 -11.26 10.39 -8.78
N VAL A 761 -11.39 10.56 -10.09
CA VAL A 761 -10.95 9.54 -11.06
C VAL A 761 -9.43 9.38 -11.04
N LYS A 762 -8.66 10.47 -10.96
CA LYS A 762 -7.19 10.42 -10.86
C LYS A 762 -6.73 9.67 -9.61
N ASP A 763 -7.36 9.92 -8.47
CA ASP A 763 -7.06 9.20 -7.23
C ASP A 763 -7.23 7.68 -7.39
N HIS A 764 -8.24 7.25 -8.17
CA HIS A 764 -8.53 5.83 -8.38
C HIS A 764 -7.48 5.09 -9.23
N LEU A 765 -6.62 5.81 -9.95
CA LEU A 765 -5.45 5.21 -10.62
C LEU A 765 -4.50 4.56 -9.60
N TRP A 766 -4.41 5.15 -8.42
CA TRP A 766 -3.50 4.71 -7.35
C TRP A 766 -4.11 3.64 -6.44
N LEU A 767 -5.45 3.55 -6.37
CA LEU A 767 -6.15 2.67 -5.43
C LEU A 767 -6.06 1.20 -5.80
N TYR A 768 -6.31 0.88 -7.07
CA TYR A 768 -6.33 -0.50 -7.53
C TYR A 768 -4.91 -1.03 -7.76
N ASN A 769 -4.64 -2.22 -7.24
CA ASN A 769 -3.36 -2.90 -7.36
C ASN A 769 -3.56 -4.31 -7.93
N LEU A 770 -2.56 -4.81 -8.67
CA LEU A 770 -2.53 -6.17 -9.18
C LEU A 770 -1.75 -7.10 -8.23
N LEU A 771 -2.47 -7.94 -7.51
CA LEU A 771 -1.90 -9.01 -6.70
C LEU A 771 -1.79 -10.28 -7.57
N GLY A 772 -0.62 -10.50 -8.14
CA GLY A 772 -0.36 -11.54 -9.12
C GLY A 772 0.89 -11.28 -9.95
N ASP A 773 1.23 -12.19 -10.86
CA ASP A 773 2.27 -11.95 -11.86
C ASP A 773 1.72 -11.05 -12.97
N PRO A 774 2.28 -9.86 -13.20
CA PRO A 774 1.80 -8.97 -14.26
C PRO A 774 2.01 -9.55 -15.67
N ALA A 775 2.92 -10.51 -15.84
CA ALA A 775 3.12 -11.23 -17.09
C ALA A 775 2.22 -12.47 -17.23
N LEU A 776 1.24 -12.67 -16.33
CA LEU A 776 0.30 -13.79 -16.39
C LEU A 776 -0.41 -13.83 -17.75
N LYS A 777 -0.25 -14.93 -18.48
CA LYS A 777 -1.01 -15.20 -19.70
C LYS A 777 -2.41 -15.66 -19.32
N ILE A 778 -3.42 -14.89 -19.71
CA ILE A 778 -4.82 -15.22 -19.46
C ILE A 778 -5.18 -16.50 -20.24
N PRO A 779 -5.73 -17.55 -19.59
CA PRO A 779 -5.93 -18.87 -20.21
C PRO A 779 -7.19 -18.91 -21.09
N PHE A 780 -7.31 -17.98 -22.05
CA PHE A 780 -8.34 -18.02 -23.09
C PHE A 780 -8.31 -19.35 -23.83
N PRO A 781 -9.45 -19.87 -24.32
CA PRO A 781 -9.44 -21.04 -25.21
C PRO A 781 -8.50 -20.81 -26.41
N GLU A 782 -7.69 -21.82 -26.72
CA GLU A 782 -6.53 -21.69 -27.62
C GLU A 782 -6.95 -21.60 -29.09
N HIS A 783 -8.00 -22.32 -29.46
CA HIS A 783 -8.44 -22.45 -30.85
C HIS A 783 -9.73 -21.67 -31.10
N GLU A 784 -9.89 -21.19 -32.34
CA GLU A 784 -11.11 -20.56 -32.81
C GLU A 784 -11.91 -21.54 -33.67
N LEU A 785 -13.23 -21.57 -33.45
CA LEU A 785 -14.18 -22.35 -34.24
C LEU A 785 -14.90 -21.41 -35.21
N THR A 786 -15.02 -21.80 -36.47
CA THR A 786 -15.86 -21.08 -37.44
C THR A 786 -17.21 -21.76 -37.56
N LEU A 787 -18.29 -20.99 -37.37
CA LEU A 787 -19.66 -21.47 -37.52
C LEU A 787 -20.28 -20.87 -38.78
N THR A 788 -20.98 -21.69 -39.56
CA THR A 788 -21.81 -21.20 -40.67
C THR A 788 -23.19 -21.86 -40.64
N THR A 789 -24.19 -21.09 -41.05
CA THR A 789 -25.59 -21.52 -41.20
C THR A 789 -26.14 -20.89 -42.47
N LYS A 790 -27.12 -21.54 -43.12
CA LYS A 790 -27.70 -21.09 -44.39
C LYS A 790 -29.18 -20.76 -44.24
N GLY A 791 -29.65 -19.82 -45.08
CA GLY A 791 -31.07 -19.48 -45.21
C GLY A 791 -31.63 -18.59 -44.08
N PRO A 792 -32.88 -18.13 -44.21
CA PRO A 792 -33.60 -17.48 -43.14
C PRO A 792 -33.89 -18.48 -42.00
N ILE A 793 -33.75 -18.03 -40.76
CA ILE A 793 -33.97 -18.86 -39.57
C ILE A 793 -35.35 -18.54 -39.01
N HIS A 794 -36.19 -19.55 -38.84
CA HIS A 794 -37.55 -19.41 -38.32
C HIS A 794 -37.73 -20.19 -37.02
N ALA A 795 -38.60 -19.70 -36.14
CA ALA A 795 -38.99 -20.43 -34.94
C ALA A 795 -39.64 -21.77 -35.31
N GLY A 796 -39.42 -22.82 -34.52
CA GLY A 796 -40.02 -24.15 -34.74
C GLY A 796 -39.37 -24.98 -35.84
N GLN A 797 -38.43 -24.43 -36.62
CA GLN A 797 -37.74 -25.15 -37.69
C GLN A 797 -36.34 -25.60 -37.24
N PRO A 798 -35.89 -26.81 -37.63
CA PRO A 798 -34.53 -27.25 -37.37
C PRO A 798 -33.49 -26.35 -38.05
N LEU A 799 -32.45 -25.98 -37.31
CA LEU A 799 -31.35 -25.16 -37.79
C LEU A 799 -30.12 -26.03 -38.05
N GLU A 800 -29.70 -26.10 -39.31
CA GLU A 800 -28.46 -26.76 -39.71
C GLU A 800 -27.25 -25.85 -39.48
N VAL A 801 -26.28 -26.35 -38.72
CA VAL A 801 -25.06 -25.61 -38.37
C VAL A 801 -23.84 -26.42 -38.77
N HIS A 802 -22.95 -25.79 -39.53
CA HIS A 802 -21.63 -26.31 -39.82
C HIS A 802 -20.60 -25.67 -38.89
N VAL A 803 -19.81 -26.49 -38.22
CA VAL A 803 -18.72 -26.04 -37.33
C VAL A 803 -17.39 -26.58 -37.86
N ALA A 804 -16.49 -25.69 -38.26
CA ALA A 804 -15.13 -26.03 -38.61
C ALA A 804 -14.28 -26.13 -37.34
N CYS A 805 -13.95 -27.36 -36.92
CA CYS A 805 -13.17 -27.61 -35.71
C CYS A 805 -11.66 -27.72 -35.97
N GLY A 806 -11.23 -27.77 -37.24
CA GLY A 806 -9.82 -27.93 -37.58
C GLY A 806 -9.22 -29.18 -36.93
N ALA A 807 -8.09 -29.03 -36.24
CA ALA A 807 -7.46 -30.13 -35.50
C ALA A 807 -8.04 -30.35 -34.07
N ALA A 808 -8.96 -29.50 -33.62
CA ALA A 808 -9.54 -29.57 -32.29
C ALA A 808 -10.48 -30.78 -32.16
N ALA A 809 -10.32 -31.55 -31.08
CA ALA A 809 -11.08 -32.76 -30.82
C ALA A 809 -11.52 -32.81 -29.35
N GLY A 810 -12.73 -33.32 -29.11
CA GLY A 810 -13.35 -33.37 -27.79
C GLY A 810 -14.86 -33.21 -27.86
N ARG A 811 -15.47 -32.83 -26.75
CA ARG A 811 -16.93 -32.62 -26.68
C ARG A 811 -17.28 -31.22 -27.15
N LEU A 812 -17.98 -31.13 -28.27
CA LEU A 812 -18.50 -29.88 -28.84
C LEU A 812 -19.89 -29.59 -28.25
N LEU A 813 -20.02 -28.46 -27.56
CA LEU A 813 -21.29 -27.85 -27.20
C LEU A 813 -21.68 -26.82 -28.26
N LEU A 814 -22.86 -26.96 -28.84
CA LEU A 814 -23.47 -25.95 -29.69
C LEU A 814 -24.70 -25.38 -28.97
N SER A 815 -24.81 -24.06 -28.85
CA SER A 815 -25.97 -23.40 -28.24
C SER A 815 -26.44 -22.20 -29.08
N LEU A 816 -27.76 -22.02 -29.13
CA LEU A 816 -28.37 -20.78 -29.58
C LEU A 816 -28.78 -19.99 -28.33
N ASP A 817 -28.18 -18.82 -28.16
CA ASP A 817 -28.33 -17.99 -26.97
C ASP A 817 -29.03 -16.66 -27.31
N ARG A 818 -29.95 -16.23 -26.43
CA ARG A 818 -30.47 -14.86 -26.45
C ARG A 818 -29.44 -13.90 -25.86
N PRO A 819 -29.42 -12.61 -26.27
CA PRO A 819 -28.69 -11.60 -25.53
C PRO A 819 -29.16 -11.53 -24.07
N LEU A 820 -28.24 -11.52 -23.11
CA LEU A 820 -28.55 -11.41 -21.68
C LEU A 820 -29.26 -10.09 -21.32
N SER A 821 -29.14 -9.06 -22.15
CA SER A 821 -29.89 -7.82 -22.04
C SER A 821 -31.41 -8.00 -22.21
N ARG A 822 -31.85 -9.02 -22.95
CA ARG A 822 -33.26 -9.38 -23.16
C ARG A 822 -33.72 -10.32 -22.05
N GLN A 823 -34.74 -9.92 -21.30
CA GLN A 823 -35.26 -10.68 -20.15
C GLN A 823 -35.66 -12.13 -20.54
N GLY A 824 -35.33 -13.09 -19.67
CA GLY A 824 -35.74 -14.49 -19.82
C GLY A 824 -37.26 -14.64 -19.69
N LYS A 825 -37.82 -15.67 -20.35
CA LYS A 825 -39.25 -16.00 -20.22
C LYS A 825 -39.54 -16.70 -18.89
N GLY A 826 -40.77 -16.56 -18.40
CA GLY A 826 -41.29 -17.38 -17.29
C GLY A 826 -40.67 -17.08 -15.91
N LEU A 827 -40.29 -15.82 -15.65
CA LEU A 827 -39.96 -15.35 -14.30
C LEU A 827 -41.26 -15.13 -13.53
N THR A 828 -41.37 -15.73 -12.34
CA THR A 828 -42.56 -15.65 -11.50
C THR A 828 -42.31 -14.68 -10.36
N LYS A 829 -43.20 -13.73 -10.08
CA LYS A 829 -43.04 -12.87 -8.90
C LYS A 829 -43.16 -13.73 -7.63
N PRO A 830 -42.12 -13.84 -6.78
CA PRO A 830 -42.23 -14.59 -5.54
C PRO A 830 -43.22 -13.92 -4.60
N ASP A 831 -44.09 -14.69 -3.96
CA ASP A 831 -44.88 -14.22 -2.81
C ASP A 831 -44.04 -14.37 -1.54
N PRO A 832 -43.64 -13.28 -0.86
CA PRO A 832 -42.81 -13.35 0.34
C PRO A 832 -43.46 -14.14 1.49
N ALA A 833 -44.79 -14.26 1.52
CA ALA A 833 -45.52 -15.01 2.54
C ALA A 833 -45.59 -16.53 2.26
N SER A 834 -45.11 -16.98 1.09
CA SER A 834 -45.17 -18.38 0.68
C SER A 834 -43.98 -19.19 1.19
N ASN A 835 -44.24 -20.39 1.70
CA ASN A 835 -43.19 -21.38 2.03
C ASN A 835 -42.34 -21.81 0.82
N HIS A 836 -42.76 -21.49 -0.41
CA HIS A 836 -42.05 -21.79 -1.65
C HIS A 836 -41.27 -20.58 -2.22
N ALA A 837 -41.28 -19.43 -1.54
CA ALA A 837 -40.67 -18.20 -2.01
C ALA A 837 -39.19 -18.39 -2.37
N GLU A 838 -38.42 -19.03 -1.50
CA GLU A 838 -36.98 -19.28 -1.72
C GLU A 838 -36.73 -20.17 -2.95
N ALA A 839 -37.47 -21.27 -3.08
CA ALA A 839 -37.36 -22.17 -4.23
C ALA A 839 -37.70 -21.44 -5.54
N MET A 840 -38.68 -20.54 -5.51
CA MET A 840 -39.04 -19.70 -6.66
C MET A 840 -37.94 -18.70 -7.00
N VAL A 841 -37.34 -18.04 -6.00
CA VAL A 841 -36.18 -17.15 -6.19
C VAL A 841 -35.03 -17.91 -6.86
N ILE A 842 -34.68 -19.09 -6.37
CA ILE A 842 -33.63 -19.94 -6.95
C ILE A 842 -33.96 -20.32 -8.40
N ALA A 843 -35.22 -20.67 -8.69
CA ALA A 843 -35.65 -21.00 -10.05
C ALA A 843 -35.58 -19.78 -11.00
N ASN A 844 -36.00 -18.60 -10.54
CA ASN A 844 -35.89 -17.35 -11.28
C ASN A 844 -34.44 -16.99 -11.58
N HIS A 845 -33.57 -17.06 -10.57
CA HIS A 845 -32.13 -16.81 -10.74
C HIS A 845 -31.52 -17.71 -11.81
N ARG A 846 -31.86 -19.01 -11.80
CA ARG A 846 -31.39 -19.97 -12.82
C ARG A 846 -31.89 -19.58 -14.21
N LYS A 847 -33.19 -19.29 -14.36
CA LYS A 847 -33.78 -18.86 -15.65
C LYS A 847 -33.19 -17.54 -16.15
N ALA A 848 -32.93 -16.59 -15.27
CA ALA A 848 -32.35 -15.29 -15.63
C ALA A 848 -30.93 -15.46 -16.19
N ASN A 849 -30.14 -16.33 -15.56
CA ASN A 849 -28.77 -16.69 -15.94
C ASN A 849 -28.65 -17.70 -17.10
N ASP A 850 -29.75 -18.24 -17.60
CA ASP A 850 -29.72 -19.18 -18.73
C ASP A 850 -30.16 -18.48 -20.03
N PRO A 851 -29.21 -18.06 -20.88
CA PRO A 851 -29.53 -17.44 -22.16
C PRO A 851 -29.87 -18.48 -23.24
N THR A 852 -29.58 -19.75 -23.01
CA THR A 852 -29.70 -20.81 -24.01
C THR A 852 -31.17 -21.11 -24.29
N VAL A 853 -31.55 -21.09 -25.57
CA VAL A 853 -32.90 -21.42 -26.04
C VAL A 853 -32.95 -22.73 -26.83
N ALA A 854 -31.83 -23.16 -27.38
CA ALA A 854 -31.64 -24.47 -28.00
C ALA A 854 -30.18 -24.88 -27.85
N SER A 855 -29.90 -26.16 -27.68
CA SER A 855 -28.53 -26.68 -27.60
C SER A 855 -28.42 -28.10 -28.12
N SER A 856 -27.25 -28.45 -28.62
CA SER A 856 -26.89 -29.79 -29.06
C SER A 856 -25.44 -30.07 -28.68
N GLU A 857 -25.10 -31.35 -28.49
CA GLU A 857 -23.76 -31.76 -28.09
C GLU A 857 -23.30 -32.97 -28.90
N LEU A 858 -22.02 -32.99 -29.26
CA LEU A 858 -21.43 -34.05 -30.08
C LEU A 858 -19.94 -34.23 -29.74
N ASP A 859 -19.47 -35.47 -29.69
CA ASP A 859 -18.03 -35.74 -29.63
C ASP A 859 -17.42 -35.65 -31.04
N VAL A 860 -16.40 -34.80 -31.19
CA VAL A 860 -15.75 -34.53 -32.46
C VAL A 860 -14.28 -34.98 -32.43
N LYS A 861 -13.82 -35.61 -33.53
CA LYS A 861 -12.43 -36.09 -33.67
C LYS A 861 -11.53 -35.11 -34.46
N GLY A 862 -12.01 -33.88 -34.70
CA GLY A 862 -11.44 -32.93 -35.65
C GLY A 862 -12.22 -32.88 -36.97
N GLY A 863 -11.86 -31.93 -37.83
CA GLY A 863 -12.50 -31.67 -39.11
C GLY A 863 -13.74 -30.77 -39.03
N ASN A 864 -14.56 -30.81 -40.07
CA ASN A 864 -15.81 -30.07 -40.14
C ASN A 864 -16.96 -30.99 -39.71
N VAL A 865 -17.82 -30.50 -38.82
CA VAL A 865 -18.97 -31.25 -38.34
C VAL A 865 -20.26 -30.50 -38.65
N LYS A 866 -21.33 -31.26 -38.85
CA LYS A 866 -22.68 -30.76 -39.08
C LYS A 866 -23.56 -31.17 -37.90
N LEU A 867 -24.29 -30.21 -37.35
CA LEU A 867 -25.24 -30.42 -36.27
C LEU A 867 -26.59 -29.82 -36.65
N ILE A 868 -27.66 -30.38 -36.09
CA ILE A 868 -29.01 -29.85 -36.18
C ILE A 868 -29.40 -29.34 -34.79
N LEU A 869 -29.90 -28.12 -34.72
CA LEU A 869 -30.50 -27.53 -33.52
C LEU A 869 -32.00 -27.41 -33.72
N ASP A 870 -32.78 -28.11 -32.89
CA ASP A 870 -34.23 -27.95 -32.88
C ASP A 870 -34.61 -26.64 -32.20
N LEU A 871 -35.20 -25.71 -32.96
CA LEU A 871 -35.57 -24.39 -32.46
C LEU A 871 -36.99 -24.42 -31.87
N PRO A 872 -37.22 -23.88 -30.66
CA PRO A 872 -38.57 -23.77 -30.12
C PRO A 872 -39.51 -22.97 -31.04
N GLY A 873 -40.78 -23.39 -31.11
CA GLY A 873 -41.81 -22.71 -31.92
C GLY A 873 -42.20 -21.32 -31.39
N ASP A 874 -41.92 -21.03 -30.13
CA ASP A 874 -42.30 -19.80 -29.46
C ASP A 874 -41.18 -18.75 -29.43
N LEU A 875 -40.08 -18.95 -30.16
CA LEU A 875 -38.97 -18.00 -30.21
C LEU A 875 -39.45 -16.64 -30.75
N LYS A 876 -39.12 -15.56 -30.02
CA LYS A 876 -39.42 -14.20 -30.48
C LYS A 876 -38.48 -13.81 -31.63
N PRO A 877 -38.97 -13.14 -32.68
CA PRO A 877 -38.12 -12.57 -33.71
C PRO A 877 -37.05 -11.64 -33.13
N GLY A 878 -35.88 -11.60 -33.75
CA GLY A 878 -34.77 -10.74 -33.32
C GLY A 878 -33.40 -11.41 -33.39
N SER A 879 -32.41 -10.76 -32.80
CA SER A 879 -31.01 -11.23 -32.81
C SER A 879 -30.74 -12.25 -31.71
N TYR A 880 -29.99 -13.29 -32.08
CA TYR A 880 -29.48 -14.36 -31.23
C TYR A 880 -28.01 -14.62 -31.57
N HIS A 881 -27.33 -15.39 -30.72
CA HIS A 881 -25.95 -15.80 -30.95
C HIS A 881 -25.88 -17.32 -30.99
N LEU A 882 -25.35 -17.85 -32.08
CA LEU A 882 -25.03 -19.25 -32.19
C LEU A 882 -23.58 -19.44 -31.73
N ASN A 883 -23.39 -20.20 -30.66
CA ASN A 883 -22.14 -20.36 -29.95
C ASN A 883 -21.68 -21.82 -30.03
N ALA A 884 -20.41 -22.03 -30.36
CA ALA A 884 -19.75 -23.32 -30.27
C ALA A 884 -18.65 -23.26 -29.22
N TYR A 885 -18.58 -24.28 -28.38
CA TYR A 885 -17.49 -24.45 -27.42
C TYR A 885 -17.06 -25.91 -27.37
N LEU A 886 -15.81 -26.16 -27.68
CA LEU A 886 -15.23 -27.50 -27.68
C LEU A 886 -14.33 -27.64 -26.46
N VAL A 887 -14.64 -28.62 -25.60
CA VAL A 887 -13.80 -28.99 -24.47
C VAL A 887 -12.75 -29.97 -24.95
N GLY A 888 -11.50 -29.52 -25.04
CA GLY A 888 -10.41 -30.28 -25.63
C GLY A 888 -9.96 -31.42 -24.72
N GLY A 889 -10.01 -32.65 -25.21
CA GLY A 889 -9.50 -33.85 -24.50
C GLY A 889 -7.97 -33.90 -24.43
N GLY A 890 -7.32 -32.81 -23.97
CA GLY A 890 -5.86 -32.65 -23.92
C GLY A 890 -5.24 -31.87 -25.09
N LYS A 891 -6.03 -31.47 -26.10
CA LYS A 891 -5.59 -30.66 -27.26
C LYS A 891 -5.92 -29.16 -27.16
N GLY A 892 -6.41 -28.71 -26.00
CA GLY A 892 -6.83 -27.33 -25.76
C GLY A 892 -8.30 -27.08 -26.13
N ASP A 893 -8.94 -26.15 -25.41
CA ASP A 893 -10.34 -25.77 -25.65
C ASP A 893 -10.45 -24.85 -26.88
N ALA A 894 -11.61 -24.87 -27.54
CA ALA A 894 -11.91 -24.00 -28.68
C ALA A 894 -13.24 -23.27 -28.50
N LEU A 895 -13.35 -22.06 -29.03
CA LEU A 895 -14.57 -21.25 -28.97
C LEU A 895 -14.90 -20.62 -30.32
N GLY A 896 -16.18 -20.45 -30.63
CA GLY A 896 -16.64 -19.69 -31.79
C GLY A 896 -18.05 -19.14 -31.57
N THR A 897 -18.38 -18.06 -32.28
CA THR A 897 -19.73 -17.47 -32.24
C THR A 897 -20.08 -16.84 -33.59
N VAL A 898 -21.35 -16.87 -33.95
CA VAL A 898 -21.91 -16.11 -35.06
C VAL A 898 -23.26 -15.51 -34.65
N ALA A 899 -23.47 -14.24 -34.98
CA ALA A 899 -24.76 -13.59 -34.77
C ALA A 899 -25.76 -14.07 -35.82
N VAL A 900 -26.97 -14.39 -35.39
CA VAL A 900 -28.04 -14.88 -36.26
C VAL A 900 -29.34 -14.13 -35.98
N LYS A 901 -30.23 -14.03 -36.97
CA LYS A 901 -31.51 -13.34 -36.85
C LYS A 901 -32.64 -14.33 -37.08
N ILE A 902 -33.55 -14.42 -36.11
CA ILE A 902 -34.78 -15.20 -36.22
C ILE A 902 -35.86 -14.31 -36.81
N SER A 903 -36.42 -14.74 -37.93
CA SER A 903 -37.53 -14.09 -38.64
C SER A 903 -38.88 -14.49 -38.03
N LYS A 904 -39.93 -13.74 -38.40
CA LYS A 904 -41.30 -14.13 -38.11
C LYS A 904 -41.68 -15.43 -38.80
#